data_AF-A0A935FPB6-F1
#
_entry.id   AF-A0A935FPB6-F1
#
_cell.length_a   1.000
_cell.length_b   1.000
_cell.length_c   1.000
_cell.angle_alpha   90.00
_cell.angle_beta   90.00
_cell.angle_gamma   90.00
#
_symmetry.space_group_name_H-M   'P 1'
#
loop_
_entity.id
_entity.type
_entity.pdbx_description
1 polymer ?
#
loop_
_entity_poly.entity_id
_entity_poly.type
_entity_poly.pdbx_seq_one_letter_code
_entity_poly.pdbx_strand_id
1 'polypeptide(L)'
;MSEYNKEVVANIGTPSQRSFMISKLKYLVIFSFAALLGFTVYKMIKFEDSVRETRIVRIGSVAEQKLLPDISSGELRKRAEESELRFKTGNKYFSVQEIKIRNGENVVEWHPHFLKGVNMGVAIPGNYPSEFSATYDMYFNWFRQIAAMNANTVRIYTVLPPEFYEAFAQYNIDNNSKPLYLMQGVWADDADSGDYFDKGYSERFRKEIKDVIDVVHGNAVIKERPGHAAGTYARNVSNYVIGILLGREWEPSTVITTNSKNKKITKFIGDFISLPEGNPMEAWLAEMMDFTVRYETQIYRTQRPVSFVNWLPLDPMYHNSEFIESKKVREYDNDIESIDFRKFYRTPLFKAGIYSAYHAYPYYPDYVYMDEKYKGGINHKGEKDNYYAYLEDLKDNCPGMPLVIAEYGLPSSRGNSHSTPFGLDQGGHSEKDQAELNRTLTEDIFHTGCGGAIYFEWIDEWFKFNWLVMDFEVPAERRKLWHNMENPEQNFGVIAVEQRTKTVDGISDDWTENEKISSSGSKAVVSASSDAEYFYMKLKSDKLDPTKEKIFIAIDTYDKKKGSHKLPYIDKALDRGYEFLIGIHSKDSAEILVDENYSVYSDIYADFVPVYASKENNNGKFVRQILLSNRERESLTGERVARKVYDRSSLIHGNSSQAEYSNSNLFIDEQSGIIEIRLPWHLLNVTDPSSGQVLNDVEGTPDIESIKSDAFNILVYYVNSTDNSAAFNSSGGEYKFSLKGWDKHEYRMREKESYREFKELFAGLKVTEDEKNELSENSYKIAEWYQNKDGAITISYDDGTLTQLSYGIPVLDKYKLKATFALISEWTKENMSSSAEKGSFTVEKIGWNQARLLRDEGHEIASHGFMHVKMDTMSVSMATYHIEESKRVLEENLGSKIFTFVFPYSATRDELFNAASNAGYLFARTGEETINEKGSLNLHKLATIAVYNEYTPSLYELYSKFMSSNGKWLILNYHNIFTNDSKEMNVLRSHNVYSTYSVTPEMFDKQIRLVRNSGRWIAPINVVGRYIMQNESTTLQLSEHDNKVLIKAVCNIEDSDFLVPMTLVVETSSNFVKVEGSVNDGIYNPVNGKILIDIMPNKELVIEELKALK
;
A
#
# COMPACT_ATOMS: atom_id res chain seq x y z
N MET A 1 12.50 76.18 9.50
CA MET A 1 13.50 76.91 10.30
C MET A 1 14.40 77.70 9.35
N SER A 2 14.09 78.96 9.11
CA SER A 2 15.09 79.96 8.67
C SER A 2 14.65 81.42 8.81
N GLU A 3 13.46 81.75 9.36
CA GLU A 3 13.11 83.17 9.56
C GLU A 3 11.98 83.46 10.56
N TYR A 4 11.77 82.60 11.56
CA TYR A 4 10.77 82.81 12.61
C TYR A 4 11.34 82.53 14.00
N ASN A 5 12.54 83.06 14.26
CA ASN A 5 13.34 82.73 15.45
C ASN A 5 13.75 83.97 16.26
N LYS A 6 12.95 85.04 16.25
CA LYS A 6 13.32 86.29 16.96
C LYS A 6 12.30 86.92 17.91
N GLU A 7 11.09 86.39 18.12
CA GLU A 7 10.12 87.14 18.94
C GLU A 7 9.25 86.38 19.96
N VAL A 8 9.67 85.18 20.43
CA VAL A 8 8.91 84.49 21.52
C VAL A 8 9.80 83.98 22.67
N VAL A 9 11.08 84.40 22.76
CA VAL A 9 11.99 83.96 23.85
C VAL A 9 12.28 85.10 24.86
N ALA A 10 11.27 85.89 25.17
CA ALA A 10 11.27 86.78 26.34
C ALA A 10 10.08 86.41 27.23
N ASN A 11 10.39 85.96 28.45
CA ASN A 11 9.49 85.46 29.50
C ASN A 11 9.03 84.01 29.34
N ILE A 12 9.83 83.07 29.85
CA ILE A 12 9.44 81.95 30.75
C ILE A 12 10.72 81.17 31.12
N GLY A 13 11.11 81.25 32.39
CA GLY A 13 11.71 80.13 33.13
C GLY A 13 13.22 79.82 33.00
N THR A 14 13.78 79.26 34.08
CA THR A 14 15.19 78.93 34.29
C THR A 14 15.70 77.78 33.38
N PRO A 15 17.03 77.58 33.23
CA PRO A 15 17.60 76.55 32.34
C PRO A 15 17.10 75.12 32.58
N SER A 16 16.72 74.77 33.83
CA SER A 16 16.13 73.46 34.14
C SER A 16 14.71 73.30 33.58
N GLN A 17 13.93 74.38 33.50
CA GLN A 17 12.58 74.37 32.91
C GLN A 17 12.61 74.22 31.39
N ARG A 18 13.67 74.71 30.72
CA ARG A 18 13.89 74.49 29.26
C ARG A 18 14.21 73.04 28.92
N SER A 19 15.07 72.38 29.70
CA SER A 19 15.41 70.96 29.49
C SER A 19 14.20 70.03 29.69
N PHE A 20 13.39 70.32 30.72
CA PHE A 20 12.16 69.57 31.00
C PHE A 20 11.08 69.76 29.93
N MET A 21 10.91 70.98 29.40
CA MET A 21 9.97 71.23 28.30
C MET A 21 10.41 70.60 26.97
N ILE A 22 11.71 70.61 26.65
CA ILE A 22 12.23 70.00 25.40
C ILE A 22 12.08 68.47 25.43
N SER A 23 12.28 67.84 26.59
CA SER A 23 12.00 66.41 26.79
C SER A 23 10.53 66.08 26.56
N LYS A 24 9.60 66.82 27.19
CA LYS A 24 8.16 66.63 26.96
C LYS A 24 7.75 66.90 25.53
N LEU A 25 8.33 67.89 24.85
CA LEU A 25 8.06 68.14 23.43
C LEU A 25 8.55 66.99 22.54
N LYS A 26 9.71 66.39 22.82
CA LYS A 26 10.20 65.22 22.07
C LYS A 26 9.25 64.03 22.22
N TYR A 27 8.80 63.71 23.43
CA TYR A 27 7.83 62.64 23.63
C TYR A 27 6.47 62.96 23.03
N LEU A 28 6.03 64.22 23.06
CA LEU A 28 4.80 64.66 22.40
C LEU A 28 4.89 64.50 20.88
N VAL A 29 6.03 64.83 20.27
CA VAL A 29 6.27 64.68 18.83
C VAL A 29 6.34 63.20 18.45
N ILE A 30 7.06 62.37 19.21
CA ILE A 30 7.13 60.92 18.96
C ILE A 30 5.73 60.29 19.10
N PHE A 31 4.98 60.68 20.13
CA PHE A 31 3.60 60.21 20.31
C PHE A 31 2.69 60.69 19.18
N SER A 32 2.89 61.92 18.69
CA SER A 32 2.15 62.45 17.53
C SER A 32 2.47 61.68 16.25
N PHE A 33 3.74 61.31 16.01
CA PHE A 33 4.12 60.47 14.86
C PHE A 33 3.60 59.04 14.99
N ALA A 34 3.65 58.44 16.19
CA ALA A 34 3.08 57.11 16.43
C ALA A 34 1.55 57.10 16.28
N ALA A 35 0.87 58.15 16.77
CA ALA A 35 -0.57 58.31 16.59
C ALA A 35 -0.93 58.58 15.12
N LEU A 36 -0.12 59.36 14.38
CA LEU A 36 -0.32 59.61 12.96
C LEU A 36 -0.08 58.34 12.13
N LEU A 37 0.95 57.55 12.45
CA LEU A 37 1.22 56.26 11.81
C LEU A 37 0.09 55.27 12.12
N GLY A 38 -0.32 55.16 13.38
CA GLY A 38 -1.47 54.33 13.79
C GLY A 38 -2.77 54.76 13.12
N PHE A 39 -3.01 56.06 12.97
CA PHE A 39 -4.17 56.59 12.24
C PHE A 39 -4.07 56.34 10.74
N THR A 40 -2.87 56.41 10.16
CA THR A 40 -2.63 56.15 8.73
C THR A 40 -2.82 54.67 8.43
N VAL A 41 -2.25 53.78 9.25
CA VAL A 41 -2.47 52.33 9.18
C VAL A 41 -3.94 52.00 9.39
N TYR A 42 -4.60 52.60 10.39
CA TYR A 42 -6.05 52.43 10.60
C TYR A 42 -6.88 52.91 9.39
N LYS A 43 -6.52 54.04 8.77
CA LYS A 43 -7.17 54.54 7.56
C LYS A 43 -6.88 53.68 6.34
N MET A 44 -5.68 53.12 6.22
CA MET A 44 -5.31 52.16 5.17
C MET A 44 -6.10 50.85 5.33
N ILE A 45 -6.19 50.31 6.56
CA ILE A 45 -7.03 49.15 6.88
C ILE A 45 -8.49 49.46 6.58
N LYS A 46 -9.03 50.60 7.03
CA LYS A 46 -10.43 50.96 6.72
C LYS A 46 -10.69 51.20 5.23
N PHE A 47 -9.70 51.71 4.50
CA PHE A 47 -9.80 51.91 3.05
C PHE A 47 -9.75 50.57 2.33
N GLU A 48 -8.83 49.68 2.70
CA GLU A 48 -8.73 48.30 2.21
C GLU A 48 -10.01 47.51 2.53
N ASP A 49 -10.55 47.65 3.75
CA ASP A 49 -11.84 47.09 4.15
C ASP A 49 -13.00 47.68 3.35
N SER A 50 -13.01 48.98 3.06
CA SER A 50 -14.06 49.60 2.22
C SER A 50 -13.97 49.18 0.75
N VAL A 51 -12.75 48.92 0.24
CA VAL A 51 -12.48 48.38 -1.10
C VAL A 51 -12.82 46.88 -1.15
N ARG A 52 -12.60 46.14 -0.06
CA ARG A 52 -13.07 44.75 0.11
C ARG A 52 -14.60 44.69 0.18
N GLU A 53 -15.24 45.56 0.97
CA GLU A 53 -16.70 45.63 1.14
C GLU A 53 -17.45 46.01 -0.14
N THR A 54 -16.87 46.85 -1.01
CA THR A 54 -17.47 47.16 -2.32
C THR A 54 -17.29 46.07 -3.38
N ARG A 55 -16.59 44.97 -3.06
CA ARG A 55 -16.59 43.71 -3.82
C ARG A 55 -17.30 42.56 -3.08
N ILE A 56 -18.08 42.85 -2.05
CA ILE A 56 -18.95 41.84 -1.42
C ILE A 56 -20.28 41.82 -2.17
N VAL A 57 -20.38 40.92 -3.15
CA VAL A 57 -21.67 40.30 -3.45
C VAL A 57 -22.10 39.60 -2.16
N ARG A 58 -23.16 40.09 -1.52
CA ARG A 58 -23.80 39.38 -0.42
C ARG A 58 -24.29 38.03 -0.95
N ILE A 59 -23.53 36.98 -0.69
CA ILE A 59 -23.98 35.60 -0.89
C ILE A 59 -25.01 35.35 0.22
N GLY A 60 -26.29 35.40 -0.16
CA GLY A 60 -27.35 34.80 0.66
C GLY A 60 -27.02 33.32 0.90
N SER A 61 -27.49 32.79 2.03
CA SER A 61 -27.47 31.37 2.42
C SER A 61 -26.95 30.41 1.35
N VAL A 62 -25.79 29.78 1.59
CA VAL A 62 -25.12 28.85 0.67
C VAL A 62 -26.08 27.74 0.24
N ALA A 63 -26.77 27.96 -0.88
CA ALA A 63 -27.20 26.88 -1.74
C ALA A 63 -25.92 26.24 -2.30
N GLU A 64 -25.85 24.91 -2.34
CA GLU A 64 -24.76 24.13 -2.94
C GLU A 64 -24.33 24.79 -4.26
N GLN A 65 -23.17 25.45 -4.27
CA GLN A 65 -22.62 26.00 -5.50
C GLN A 65 -22.13 24.82 -6.34
N LYS A 66 -22.84 24.52 -7.44
CA LYS A 66 -22.44 23.44 -8.35
C LYS A 66 -20.98 23.63 -8.76
N LEU A 67 -20.16 22.58 -8.58
CA LEU A 67 -18.74 22.58 -8.96
C LEU A 67 -18.55 22.66 -10.50
N LEU A 68 -19.57 22.24 -11.25
CA LEU A 68 -19.60 22.27 -12.70
C LEU A 68 -20.83 23.04 -13.21
N PRO A 69 -20.68 23.87 -14.26
CA PRO A 69 -21.83 24.40 -15.00
C PRO A 69 -22.61 23.25 -15.67
N ASP A 70 -23.94 23.35 -15.78
CA ASP A 70 -24.70 22.42 -16.60
C ASP A 70 -24.54 22.79 -18.09
N ILE A 71 -24.12 21.82 -18.92
CA ILE A 71 -24.07 21.95 -20.39
C ILE A 71 -24.76 20.75 -21.05
N SER A 72 -25.22 20.92 -22.29
CA SER A 72 -25.81 19.82 -23.05
C SER A 72 -24.75 18.79 -23.48
N SER A 73 -25.15 17.55 -23.70
CA SER A 73 -24.25 16.50 -24.21
C SER A 73 -23.62 16.86 -25.56
N GLY A 74 -24.34 17.60 -26.41
CA GLY A 74 -23.82 18.10 -27.69
C GLY A 74 -22.71 19.14 -27.50
N GLU A 75 -22.85 20.05 -26.53
CA GLU A 75 -21.81 21.02 -26.20
C GLU A 75 -20.61 20.34 -25.53
N LEU A 76 -20.83 19.36 -24.65
CA LEU A 76 -19.74 18.59 -24.03
C LEU A 76 -18.93 17.84 -25.09
N ARG A 77 -19.61 17.16 -26.02
CA ARG A 77 -18.97 16.48 -27.15
C ARG A 77 -18.16 17.45 -28.00
N LYS A 78 -18.71 18.62 -28.33
CA LYS A 78 -17.98 19.66 -29.07
C LYS A 78 -16.71 20.08 -28.32
N ARG A 79 -16.79 20.31 -27.01
CA ARG A 79 -15.61 20.65 -26.19
C ARG A 79 -14.59 19.53 -26.15
N ALA A 80 -15.02 18.26 -26.09
CA ALA A 80 -14.12 17.11 -26.15
C ALA A 80 -13.44 16.97 -27.53
N GLU A 81 -14.16 17.23 -28.62
CA GLU A 81 -13.62 17.26 -29.98
C GLU A 81 -12.55 18.36 -30.13
N GLU A 82 -12.84 19.55 -29.61
CA GLU A 82 -11.96 20.74 -29.62
C GLU A 82 -10.86 20.70 -28.55
N SER A 83 -10.79 19.66 -27.70
CA SER A 83 -9.84 19.62 -26.59
C SER A 83 -8.40 19.43 -27.06
N GLU A 84 -7.50 20.26 -26.51
CA GLU A 84 -6.08 20.12 -26.73
C GLU A 84 -5.52 18.86 -26.06
N LEU A 85 -4.60 18.19 -26.76
CA LEU A 85 -3.94 16.97 -26.32
C LEU A 85 -2.43 17.13 -26.46
N ARG A 86 -1.74 17.19 -25.31
CA ARG A 86 -0.28 17.12 -25.25
C ARG A 86 0.24 15.72 -24.93
N PHE A 87 -0.56 14.96 -24.19
CA PHE A 87 -0.21 13.65 -23.65
C PHE A 87 -1.34 12.67 -23.90
N LYS A 88 -1.01 11.42 -24.19
CA LYS A 88 -1.97 10.31 -24.24
C LYS A 88 -1.33 9.00 -23.81
N THR A 89 -2.14 8.01 -23.47
CA THR A 89 -1.67 6.64 -23.19
C THR A 89 -1.70 5.78 -24.45
N GLY A 90 -0.67 4.94 -24.63
CA GLY A 90 -0.61 3.86 -25.60
C GLY A 90 -0.90 2.51 -24.94
N ASN A 91 -0.47 1.40 -25.56
CA ASN A 91 -0.67 0.06 -24.99
C ASN A 91 0.34 -0.25 -23.89
N LYS A 92 1.59 0.20 -24.04
CA LYS A 92 2.65 0.02 -23.04
C LYS A 92 3.15 1.33 -22.45
N TYR A 93 3.28 2.37 -23.27
CA TYR A 93 3.93 3.63 -22.88
C TYR A 93 3.01 4.84 -23.02
N PHE A 94 3.42 5.95 -22.39
CA PHE A 94 2.83 7.25 -22.68
C PHE A 94 3.26 7.72 -24.07
N SER A 95 2.53 8.64 -24.66
CA SER A 95 2.91 9.32 -25.90
C SER A 95 2.84 10.82 -25.70
N VAL A 96 3.92 11.51 -26.07
CA VAL A 96 4.01 12.97 -26.00
C VAL A 96 3.90 13.54 -27.41
N GLN A 97 3.18 14.65 -27.52
CA GLN A 97 3.00 15.38 -28.77
C GLN A 97 4.18 16.31 -29.05
N GLU A 98 4.79 16.18 -30.23
CA GLU A 98 5.71 17.16 -30.80
C GLU A 98 5.09 17.83 -32.02
N ILE A 99 5.25 19.16 -32.14
CA ILE A 99 4.83 19.91 -33.33
C ILE A 99 6.09 20.30 -34.11
N LYS A 100 6.23 19.77 -35.32
CA LYS A 100 7.32 20.11 -36.24
C LYS A 100 6.78 20.90 -37.42
N ILE A 101 7.54 21.88 -37.89
CA ILE A 101 7.19 22.62 -39.12
C ILE A 101 7.80 21.88 -40.31
N ARG A 102 6.98 21.34 -41.20
CA ARG A 102 7.41 20.75 -42.48
C ARG A 102 6.71 21.48 -43.62
N ASN A 103 7.47 22.03 -44.56
CA ASN A 103 6.96 22.81 -45.70
C ASN A 103 6.06 24.00 -45.33
N GLY A 104 6.26 24.60 -44.15
CA GLY A 104 5.44 25.71 -43.66
C GLY A 104 4.15 25.29 -42.95
N GLU A 105 3.89 23.99 -42.82
CA GLU A 105 2.74 23.45 -42.09
C GLU A 105 3.18 22.79 -40.77
N ASN A 106 2.34 22.93 -39.74
CA ASN A 106 2.52 22.24 -38.46
C ASN A 106 2.12 20.77 -38.62
N VAL A 107 3.10 19.88 -38.52
CA VAL A 107 2.92 18.43 -38.48
C VAL A 107 3.00 17.97 -37.03
N VAL A 108 1.95 17.30 -36.57
CA VAL A 108 1.88 16.70 -35.24
C VAL A 108 2.46 15.30 -35.29
N GLU A 109 3.47 15.05 -34.47
CA GLU A 109 4.09 13.74 -34.28
C GLU A 109 3.86 13.28 -32.83
N TRP A 110 3.68 11.98 -32.61
CA TRP A 110 3.53 11.38 -31.29
C TRP A 110 4.71 10.47 -31.04
N HIS A 111 5.38 10.62 -29.90
CA HIS A 111 6.55 9.82 -29.54
C HIS A 111 6.33 9.05 -28.26
N PRO A 112 6.60 7.73 -28.23
CA PRO A 112 6.48 6.93 -27.02
C PRO A 112 7.47 7.42 -25.95
N HIS A 113 7.01 7.43 -24.70
CA HIS A 113 7.77 7.89 -23.55
C HIS A 113 7.61 6.89 -22.39
N PHE A 114 8.74 6.32 -21.97
CA PHE A 114 8.87 5.71 -20.66
C PHE A 114 9.04 6.81 -19.61
N LEU A 115 8.23 6.78 -18.55
CA LEU A 115 8.38 7.74 -17.46
C LEU A 115 9.56 7.30 -16.60
N LYS A 116 10.61 8.11 -16.57
CA LYS A 116 11.78 7.94 -15.69
C LYS A 116 11.80 9.13 -14.76
N GLY A 117 11.38 8.91 -13.53
CA GLY A 117 11.04 10.00 -12.63
C GLY A 117 11.47 9.79 -11.21
N VAL A 118 11.23 10.83 -10.42
CA VAL A 118 11.42 10.84 -8.97
C VAL A 118 10.17 11.40 -8.29
N ASN A 119 9.82 10.81 -7.16
CA ASN A 119 8.88 11.36 -6.21
C ASN A 119 9.56 12.50 -5.45
N MET A 120 8.86 13.62 -5.32
CA MET A 120 9.42 14.79 -4.66
C MET A 120 8.75 15.01 -3.31
N GLY A 121 9.41 14.50 -2.28
CA GLY A 121 9.26 14.97 -0.91
C GLY A 121 9.66 16.44 -0.79
N VAL A 122 8.98 17.19 0.08
CA VAL A 122 9.17 18.65 0.24
C VAL A 122 9.46 19.05 1.68
N ALA A 123 9.53 18.08 2.60
CA ALA A 123 9.81 18.33 4.00
C ALA A 123 11.33 18.50 4.21
N ILE A 124 11.77 19.75 4.28
CA ILE A 124 13.15 20.07 4.67
C ILE A 124 13.33 19.88 6.20
N PRO A 125 14.55 19.62 6.68
CA PRO A 125 14.83 19.40 8.10
C PRO A 125 14.14 20.39 9.03
N GLY A 126 13.50 19.85 10.07
CA GLY A 126 12.75 20.61 11.08
C GLY A 126 11.29 20.93 10.74
N ASN A 127 10.79 20.52 9.56
CA ASN A 127 9.44 20.85 9.10
C ASN A 127 8.66 19.60 8.68
N TYR A 128 7.34 19.63 8.82
CA TYR A 128 6.45 18.66 8.21
C TYR A 128 6.19 18.99 6.73
N PRO A 129 5.80 18.01 5.89
CA PRO A 129 5.51 18.25 4.48
C PRO A 129 4.38 19.27 4.27
N SER A 130 3.47 19.40 5.24
CA SER A 130 2.37 20.37 5.23
C SER A 130 2.75 21.81 5.59
N GLU A 131 4.00 22.05 6.01
CA GLU A 131 4.52 23.40 6.29
C GLU A 131 5.12 24.06 5.05
N PHE A 132 5.38 23.28 3.99
CA PHE A 132 5.89 23.72 2.69
C PHE A 132 7.05 24.73 2.73
N SER A 133 8.09 24.41 3.49
CA SER A 133 9.15 25.37 3.80
C SER A 133 10.22 25.54 2.71
N ALA A 134 10.16 24.77 1.62
CA ALA A 134 11.08 24.90 0.49
C ALA A 134 10.81 26.18 -0.31
N THR A 135 11.88 26.86 -0.73
CA THR A 135 11.78 28.14 -1.45
C THR A 135 11.77 27.97 -2.96
N TYR A 136 11.39 29.02 -3.70
CA TYR A 136 11.51 29.07 -5.16
C TYR A 136 12.90 28.64 -5.65
N ASP A 137 13.98 29.18 -5.07
CA ASP A 137 15.35 28.88 -5.50
C ASP A 137 15.73 27.42 -5.26
N MET A 138 15.22 26.82 -4.19
CA MET A 138 15.40 25.39 -3.91
C MET A 138 14.71 24.55 -4.97
N TYR A 139 13.42 24.80 -5.24
CA TYR A 139 12.67 24.10 -6.29
C TYR A 139 13.33 24.24 -7.65
N PHE A 140 13.68 25.47 -8.04
CA PHE A 140 14.33 25.73 -9.33
C PHE A 140 15.66 24.98 -9.45
N ASN A 141 16.46 24.96 -8.38
CA ASN A 141 17.70 24.19 -8.39
C ASN A 141 17.46 22.68 -8.46
N TRP A 142 16.48 22.16 -7.72
CA TRP A 142 16.09 20.75 -7.79
C TRP A 142 15.67 20.35 -9.19
N PHE A 143 14.83 21.12 -9.89
CA PHE A 143 14.47 20.82 -11.29
C PHE A 143 15.68 20.76 -12.22
N ARG A 144 16.66 21.66 -12.06
CA ARG A 144 17.92 21.58 -12.83
C ARG A 144 18.68 20.29 -12.56
N GLN A 145 18.77 19.86 -11.30
CA GLN A 145 19.45 18.62 -10.93
C GLN A 145 18.70 17.38 -11.41
N ILE A 146 17.38 17.32 -11.21
CA ILE A 146 16.52 16.22 -11.70
C ILE A 146 16.68 16.04 -13.22
N ALA A 147 16.64 17.12 -13.99
CA ALA A 147 16.85 17.05 -15.43
C ALA A 147 18.29 16.70 -15.83
N ALA A 148 19.28 17.13 -15.03
CA ALA A 148 20.68 16.75 -15.21
C ALA A 148 20.92 15.26 -14.91
N MET A 149 20.09 14.64 -14.08
CA MET A 149 20.00 13.19 -13.84
C MET A 149 19.29 12.45 -15.00
N ASN A 150 18.92 13.13 -16.08
CA ASN A 150 18.17 12.55 -17.22
C ASN A 150 16.77 12.01 -16.88
N ALA A 151 16.23 12.33 -15.71
CA ALA A 151 14.81 12.15 -15.44
C ALA A 151 13.98 13.04 -16.37
N ASN A 152 12.77 12.57 -16.72
CA ASN A 152 11.81 13.33 -17.54
C ASN A 152 10.51 13.64 -16.79
N THR A 153 10.31 13.05 -15.61
CA THR A 153 9.05 13.15 -14.86
C THR A 153 9.33 13.47 -13.39
N VAL A 154 8.56 14.40 -12.82
CA VAL A 154 8.49 14.67 -11.38
C VAL A 154 7.08 14.32 -10.92
N ARG A 155 6.95 13.54 -9.84
CA ARG A 155 5.66 13.27 -9.20
C ARG A 155 5.56 14.02 -7.87
N ILE A 156 4.39 14.62 -7.64
CA ILE A 156 4.02 15.25 -6.36
C ILE A 156 2.67 14.70 -5.89
N TYR A 157 2.46 14.68 -4.58
CA TYR A 157 1.29 14.05 -3.94
C TYR A 157 0.06 14.94 -3.86
N THR A 158 0.27 16.26 -3.82
CA THR A 158 -0.75 17.25 -3.53
C THR A 158 -0.42 18.58 -4.22
N VAL A 159 -1.27 19.59 -4.03
CA VAL A 159 -0.97 20.97 -4.41
C VAL A 159 0.16 21.51 -3.54
N LEU A 160 1.25 21.97 -4.17
CA LEU A 160 2.37 22.65 -3.51
C LEU A 160 2.17 24.19 -3.53
N PRO A 161 3.01 24.99 -2.83
CA PRO A 161 2.90 26.44 -2.89
C PRO A 161 3.10 27.02 -4.30
N PRO A 162 2.61 28.24 -4.58
CA PRO A 162 2.79 28.91 -5.88
C PRO A 162 4.25 28.94 -6.37
N GLU A 163 5.21 29.08 -5.46
CA GLU A 163 6.65 29.11 -5.72
C GLU A 163 7.14 27.86 -6.47
N PHE A 164 6.57 26.68 -6.17
CA PHE A 164 6.87 25.43 -6.88
C PHE A 164 6.47 25.53 -8.36
N TYR A 165 5.23 25.94 -8.64
CA TYR A 165 4.71 26.04 -10.00
C TYR A 165 5.38 27.15 -10.80
N GLU A 166 5.76 28.24 -10.13
CA GLU A 166 6.57 29.31 -10.73
C GLU A 166 7.96 28.80 -11.13
N ALA A 167 8.66 28.10 -10.24
CA ALA A 167 9.97 27.53 -10.54
C ALA A 167 9.90 26.47 -11.65
N PHE A 168 8.85 25.63 -11.65
CA PHE A 168 8.64 24.59 -12.64
C PHE A 168 8.34 25.17 -14.03
N ALA A 169 7.50 26.20 -14.09
CA ALA A 169 7.22 26.95 -15.31
C ALA A 169 8.50 27.59 -15.86
N GLN A 170 9.26 28.28 -15.00
CA GLN A 170 10.49 28.96 -15.39
C GLN A 170 11.53 27.96 -15.93
N TYR A 171 11.72 26.83 -15.24
CA TYR A 171 12.62 25.78 -15.69
C TYR A 171 12.28 25.30 -17.10
N ASN A 172 11.00 24.99 -17.36
CA ASN A 172 10.56 24.47 -18.66
C ASN A 172 10.61 25.51 -19.79
N ILE A 173 10.35 26.80 -19.48
CA ILE A 173 10.55 27.90 -20.43
C ILE A 173 12.02 28.00 -20.84
N ASP A 174 12.93 27.90 -19.87
CA ASP A 174 14.37 27.99 -20.11
C ASP A 174 14.93 26.74 -20.82
N ASN A 175 14.24 25.59 -20.73
CA ASN A 175 14.70 24.28 -21.20
C ASN A 175 13.72 23.58 -22.17
N ASN A 176 13.12 24.33 -23.09
CA ASN A 176 12.08 23.80 -23.99
C ASN A 176 12.51 22.60 -24.87
N SER A 177 13.82 22.37 -25.07
CA SER A 177 14.33 21.19 -25.79
C SER A 177 14.43 19.93 -24.94
N LYS A 178 14.32 20.05 -23.61
CA LYS A 178 14.38 18.94 -22.65
C LYS A 178 13.45 19.25 -21.46
N PRO A 179 12.13 19.31 -21.70
CA PRO A 179 11.18 19.63 -20.63
C PRO A 179 11.16 18.54 -19.56
N LEU A 180 10.82 18.95 -18.35
CA LEU A 180 10.37 18.06 -17.29
C LEU A 180 8.84 18.04 -17.28
N TYR A 181 8.28 16.85 -17.14
CA TYR A 181 6.84 16.64 -17.01
C TYR A 181 6.43 16.45 -15.55
N LEU A 182 5.24 16.94 -15.21
CA LEU A 182 4.64 16.81 -13.89
C LEU A 182 3.56 15.73 -13.91
N MET A 183 3.68 14.74 -13.03
CA MET A 183 2.58 13.89 -12.62
C MET A 183 1.97 14.48 -11.35
N GLN A 184 0.80 15.10 -11.48
CA GLN A 184 0.16 15.86 -10.42
C GLN A 184 -0.77 14.94 -9.61
N GLY A 185 -0.43 14.71 -8.35
CA GLY A 185 -1.28 14.02 -7.39
C GLY A 185 -2.46 14.89 -6.91
N VAL A 186 -3.57 14.22 -6.61
CA VAL A 186 -4.72 14.76 -5.89
C VAL A 186 -4.79 14.04 -4.56
N TRP A 187 -4.56 14.79 -3.48
CA TRP A 187 -4.55 14.22 -2.14
C TRP A 187 -5.95 13.74 -1.75
N ALA A 188 -6.02 12.50 -1.25
CA ALA A 188 -7.22 11.93 -0.68
C ALA A 188 -6.96 11.64 0.80
N ASP A 189 -7.67 12.33 1.68
CA ASP A 189 -7.70 11.98 3.10
C ASP A 189 -8.55 10.72 3.32
N ASP A 190 -8.42 10.07 4.48
CA ASP A 190 -9.35 9.02 4.88
C ASP A 190 -10.76 9.58 5.05
N ALA A 191 -11.76 8.77 4.66
CA ALA A 191 -13.15 9.12 4.92
C ALA A 191 -13.44 8.98 6.42
N ASP A 192 -13.83 10.07 7.09
CA ASP A 192 -14.20 10.07 8.52
C ASP A 192 -15.26 9.00 8.87
N SER A 193 -16.14 8.68 7.90
CA SER A 193 -17.21 7.68 8.02
C SER A 193 -16.75 6.23 7.76
N GLY A 194 -15.49 6.06 7.33
CA GLY A 194 -14.96 4.82 6.74
C GLY A 194 -15.55 4.48 5.36
N ASP A 195 -16.31 5.39 4.73
CA ASP A 195 -17.02 5.14 3.48
C ASP A 195 -16.78 6.26 2.46
N TYR A 196 -16.10 5.94 1.36
CA TYR A 196 -15.79 6.91 0.32
C TYR A 196 -17.03 7.42 -0.43
N PHE A 197 -18.15 6.68 -0.41
CA PHE A 197 -19.44 7.15 -0.96
C PHE A 197 -20.15 8.18 -0.07
N ASP A 198 -19.63 8.46 1.13
CA ASP A 198 -20.21 9.53 1.95
C ASP A 198 -20.30 10.82 1.11
N LYS A 199 -21.51 11.39 1.05
CA LYS A 199 -21.79 12.55 0.19
C LYS A 199 -20.84 13.70 0.52
N GLY A 200 -20.61 13.96 1.82
CA GLY A 200 -19.73 15.02 2.27
C GLY A 200 -18.27 14.76 1.90
N TYR A 201 -17.79 13.52 1.96
CA TYR A 201 -16.47 13.15 1.50
C TYR A 201 -16.31 13.33 -0.02
N SER A 202 -17.22 12.73 -0.80
CA SER A 202 -17.19 12.78 -2.27
C SER A 202 -17.20 14.22 -2.79
N GLU A 203 -17.99 15.11 -2.18
CA GLU A 203 -18.01 16.54 -2.54
C GLU A 203 -16.69 17.26 -2.22
N ARG A 204 -16.07 16.95 -1.06
CA ARG A 204 -14.75 17.50 -0.71
C ARG A 204 -13.68 17.03 -1.69
N PHE A 205 -13.68 15.74 -2.05
CA PHE A 205 -12.69 15.19 -2.97
C PHE A 205 -12.86 15.75 -4.40
N ARG A 206 -14.09 15.90 -4.90
CA ARG A 206 -14.35 16.61 -6.18
C ARG A 206 -13.87 18.07 -6.14
N LYS A 207 -14.01 18.74 -5.00
CA LYS A 207 -13.47 20.09 -4.84
C LYS A 207 -11.93 20.08 -4.91
N GLU A 208 -11.27 19.10 -4.30
CA GLU A 208 -9.81 18.94 -4.36
C GLU A 208 -9.34 18.70 -5.81
N ILE A 209 -10.01 17.80 -6.54
CA ILE A 209 -9.76 17.56 -7.98
C ILE A 209 -9.88 18.86 -8.77
N LYS A 210 -10.96 19.61 -8.56
CA LYS A 210 -11.19 20.91 -9.21
C LYS A 210 -10.04 21.89 -8.90
N ASP A 211 -9.66 22.02 -7.64
CA ASP A 211 -8.62 22.96 -7.22
C ASP A 211 -7.27 22.59 -7.84
N VAL A 212 -6.93 21.30 -7.89
CA VAL A 212 -5.73 20.80 -8.59
C VAL A 212 -5.75 21.17 -10.09
N ILE A 213 -6.87 20.95 -10.78
CA ILE A 213 -6.99 21.28 -12.20
C ILE A 213 -6.86 22.79 -12.43
N ASP A 214 -7.49 23.61 -11.59
CA ASP A 214 -7.40 25.07 -11.70
C ASP A 214 -5.96 25.57 -11.41
N VAL A 215 -5.27 24.95 -10.45
CA VAL A 215 -3.87 25.27 -10.12
C VAL A 215 -2.95 25.02 -11.31
N VAL A 216 -3.01 23.85 -11.93
CA VAL A 216 -2.11 23.54 -13.05
C VAL A 216 -2.38 24.39 -14.28
N HIS A 217 -3.59 24.93 -14.43
CA HIS A 217 -3.95 25.86 -15.50
C HIS A 217 -3.67 27.34 -15.14
N GLY A 218 -3.13 27.62 -13.95
CA GLY A 218 -2.81 28.98 -13.52
C GLY A 218 -4.04 29.86 -13.29
N ASN A 219 -5.15 29.24 -12.84
CA ASN A 219 -6.44 29.90 -12.65
C ASN A 219 -7.05 29.58 -11.27
N ALA A 220 -6.22 29.48 -10.23
CA ALA A 220 -6.69 29.18 -8.88
C ALA A 220 -6.30 30.26 -7.86
N VAL A 221 -7.20 30.47 -6.89
CA VAL A 221 -6.92 31.17 -5.64
C VAL A 221 -7.36 30.25 -4.50
N ILE A 222 -6.39 29.63 -3.83
CA ILE A 222 -6.64 28.70 -2.74
C ILE A 222 -6.47 29.44 -1.41
N LYS A 223 -7.48 29.35 -0.55
CA LYS A 223 -7.45 29.95 0.78
C LYS A 223 -6.64 29.08 1.75
N GLU A 224 -6.02 29.72 2.73
CA GLU A 224 -5.34 29.02 3.82
C GLU A 224 -6.26 28.03 4.53
N ARG A 225 -5.78 26.80 4.66
CA ARG A 225 -6.39 25.74 5.46
C ARG A 225 -5.26 24.89 6.06
N PRO A 226 -5.41 24.39 7.31
CA PRO A 226 -4.40 23.52 7.92
C PRO A 226 -4.04 22.35 7.00
N GLY A 227 -2.76 22.00 6.93
CA GLY A 227 -2.31 20.84 6.15
C GLY A 227 -2.11 21.06 4.66
N HIS A 228 -2.52 22.21 4.09
CA HIS A 228 -2.53 22.42 2.63
C HIS A 228 -1.87 23.71 2.20
N ALA A 229 -1.30 23.69 1.00
CA ALA A 229 -0.77 24.89 0.37
C ALA A 229 -1.90 25.86 0.02
N ALA A 230 -1.57 27.15 0.04
CA ALA A 230 -2.50 28.23 -0.28
C ALA A 230 -1.77 29.33 -1.05
N GLY A 231 -2.55 30.18 -1.73
CA GLY A 231 -1.99 31.27 -2.51
C GLY A 231 -2.73 31.52 -3.81
N THR A 232 -2.14 32.39 -4.62
CA THR A 232 -2.63 32.71 -5.97
C THR A 232 -1.76 31.97 -6.98
N TYR A 233 -2.36 31.06 -7.73
CA TYR A 233 -1.69 30.25 -8.75
C TYR A 233 -1.97 30.86 -10.11
N ALA A 234 -1.07 31.73 -10.58
CA ALA A 234 -1.23 32.46 -11.85
C ALA A 234 -0.36 31.91 -12.98
N ARG A 235 0.42 30.86 -12.73
CA ARG A 235 1.28 30.21 -13.74
C ARG A 235 0.58 28.99 -14.32
N ASN A 236 0.36 29.03 -15.63
CA ASN A 236 -0.14 27.88 -16.37
C ASN A 236 1.02 26.93 -16.68
N VAL A 237 0.98 25.74 -16.08
CA VAL A 237 1.94 24.65 -16.31
C VAL A 237 1.31 23.46 -17.05
N SER A 238 0.05 23.57 -17.48
CA SER A 238 -0.74 22.44 -17.99
C SER A 238 -0.13 21.75 -19.21
N ASN A 239 0.62 22.48 -20.04
CA ASN A 239 1.38 21.92 -21.17
C ASN A 239 2.50 20.94 -20.76
N TYR A 240 2.87 20.92 -19.48
CA TYR A 240 3.90 20.05 -18.92
C TYR A 240 3.32 19.02 -17.94
N VAL A 241 1.99 18.97 -17.74
CA VAL A 241 1.36 18.00 -16.84
C VAL A 241 0.98 16.73 -17.61
N ILE A 242 1.77 15.67 -17.44
CA ILE A 242 1.63 14.41 -18.20
C ILE A 242 0.48 13.53 -17.70
N GLY A 243 0.02 13.73 -16.46
CA GLY A 243 -1.14 13.02 -15.93
C GLY A 243 -1.61 13.54 -14.57
N ILE A 244 -2.88 13.28 -14.26
CA ILE A 244 -3.47 13.48 -12.93
C ILE A 244 -3.62 12.11 -12.25
N LEU A 245 -3.16 12.02 -11.01
CA LEU A 245 -3.15 10.81 -10.23
C LEU A 245 -3.97 11.00 -8.94
N LEU A 246 -5.04 10.24 -8.78
CA LEU A 246 -5.95 10.35 -7.63
C LEU A 246 -5.50 9.48 -6.45
N GLY A 247 -5.42 10.07 -5.26
CA GLY A 247 -5.07 9.38 -4.02
C GLY A 247 -3.56 9.15 -3.84
N ARG A 248 -3.18 8.69 -2.64
CA ARG A 248 -1.83 8.21 -2.31
C ARG A 248 -1.79 6.69 -2.23
N GLU A 249 -2.45 6.11 -1.24
CA GLU A 249 -2.68 4.67 -1.07
C GLU A 249 -4.07 4.55 -0.45
N TRP A 250 -4.93 3.68 -0.99
CA TRP A 250 -6.28 3.50 -0.43
C TRP A 250 -6.22 2.49 0.71
N GLU A 251 -6.64 2.90 1.91
CA GLU A 251 -6.64 2.05 3.09
C GLU A 251 -7.56 0.82 2.93
N PRO A 252 -7.05 -0.42 3.01
CA PRO A 252 -7.84 -1.64 2.80
C PRO A 252 -9.07 -1.72 3.71
N SER A 253 -8.93 -1.30 4.97
CA SER A 253 -10.04 -1.29 5.93
C SER A 253 -11.21 -0.38 5.51
N THR A 254 -10.88 0.78 4.92
CA THR A 254 -11.85 1.74 4.37
C THR A 254 -12.46 1.22 3.07
N VAL A 255 -11.69 0.54 2.22
CA VAL A 255 -12.20 -0.13 1.01
C VAL A 255 -13.20 -1.25 1.36
N ILE A 256 -12.88 -2.11 2.33
CA ILE A 256 -13.78 -3.15 2.85
C ILE A 256 -15.11 -2.50 3.31
N THR A 257 -15.01 -1.44 4.11
CA THR A 257 -16.19 -0.74 4.64
C THR A 257 -17.04 -0.12 3.52
N THR A 258 -16.40 0.57 2.58
CA THR A 258 -17.04 1.16 1.39
C THR A 258 -17.79 0.10 0.56
N ASN A 259 -17.13 -1.03 0.27
CA ASN A 259 -17.72 -2.13 -0.48
C ASN A 259 -18.91 -2.76 0.27
N SER A 260 -18.80 -2.95 1.58
CA SER A 260 -19.83 -3.57 2.40
C SER A 260 -21.11 -2.73 2.52
N LYS A 261 -21.00 -1.40 2.59
CA LYS A 261 -22.13 -0.48 2.71
C LYS A 261 -22.85 -0.25 1.39
N ASN A 262 -22.15 -0.38 0.27
CA ASN A 262 -22.63 0.04 -1.05
C ASN A 262 -22.80 -1.12 -2.05
N LYS A 263 -23.02 -2.36 -1.59
CA LYS A 263 -23.06 -3.62 -2.38
C LYS A 263 -23.87 -3.60 -3.69
N LYS A 264 -24.85 -2.70 -3.83
CA LYS A 264 -25.71 -2.57 -5.03
C LYS A 264 -25.10 -1.69 -6.13
N ILE A 265 -24.04 -0.94 -5.82
CA ILE A 265 -23.38 -0.03 -6.76
C ILE A 265 -22.17 -0.76 -7.33
N THR A 266 -22.35 -1.42 -8.46
CA THR A 266 -21.32 -2.27 -9.09
C THR A 266 -20.99 -1.81 -10.51
N LYS A 267 -21.50 -0.65 -10.93
CA LYS A 267 -21.29 -0.11 -12.27
C LYS A 267 -21.34 1.41 -12.27
N PHE A 268 -20.63 2.01 -13.21
CA PHE A 268 -20.63 3.44 -13.45
C PHE A 268 -20.47 3.70 -14.96
N ILE A 269 -21.42 4.39 -15.59
CA ILE A 269 -21.35 4.76 -17.01
C ILE A 269 -21.38 6.29 -17.10
N GLY A 270 -20.20 6.88 -17.24
CA GLY A 270 -20.00 8.33 -17.36
C GLY A 270 -19.87 8.78 -18.82
N ASP A 271 -19.52 10.07 -18.98
CA ASP A 271 -19.29 10.66 -20.30
C ASP A 271 -17.92 10.24 -20.88
N PHE A 272 -16.92 10.06 -20.01
CA PHE A 272 -15.51 9.81 -20.34
C PHE A 272 -15.00 8.46 -19.82
N ILE A 273 -15.54 7.98 -18.70
CA ILE A 273 -15.16 6.70 -18.07
C ILE A 273 -16.38 5.76 -18.03
N SER A 274 -16.15 4.47 -18.27
CA SER A 274 -17.13 3.40 -18.25
C SER A 274 -16.59 2.24 -17.42
N LEU A 275 -17.36 1.81 -16.43
CA LEU A 275 -17.17 0.64 -15.58
C LEU A 275 -18.47 -0.19 -15.66
N PRO A 276 -18.62 -1.08 -16.64
CA PRO A 276 -19.82 -1.90 -16.82
C PRO A 276 -20.08 -2.86 -15.65
N GLU A 277 -19.01 -3.30 -14.99
CA GLU A 277 -19.03 -4.22 -13.85
C GLU A 277 -17.80 -4.02 -12.96
N GLY A 278 -17.99 -3.99 -11.65
CA GLY A 278 -16.97 -3.83 -10.63
C GLY A 278 -17.53 -3.90 -9.22
N ASN A 279 -16.72 -3.54 -8.24
CA ASN A 279 -17.12 -3.35 -6.85
C ASN A 279 -17.48 -1.88 -6.56
N PRO A 280 -18.08 -1.56 -5.41
CA PRO A 280 -18.45 -0.18 -5.08
C PRO A 280 -17.26 0.79 -5.08
N MET A 281 -16.12 0.42 -4.50
CA MET A 281 -14.92 1.28 -4.54
C MET A 281 -14.48 1.59 -5.98
N GLU A 282 -14.47 0.60 -6.87
CA GLU A 282 -14.16 0.77 -8.29
C GLU A 282 -15.17 1.74 -8.96
N ALA A 283 -16.46 1.63 -8.66
CA ALA A 283 -17.50 2.52 -9.18
C ALA A 283 -17.33 3.97 -8.70
N TRP A 284 -16.96 4.17 -7.44
CA TRP A 284 -16.64 5.49 -6.89
C TRP A 284 -15.41 6.11 -7.56
N LEU A 285 -14.33 5.33 -7.73
CA LEU A 285 -13.13 5.77 -8.44
C LEU A 285 -13.44 6.14 -9.90
N ALA A 286 -14.26 5.35 -10.59
CA ALA A 286 -14.68 5.62 -11.96
C ALA A 286 -15.44 6.96 -12.05
N GLU A 287 -16.29 7.26 -11.07
CA GLU A 287 -16.97 8.56 -10.96
C GLU A 287 -15.99 9.71 -10.73
N MET A 288 -14.99 9.55 -9.86
CA MET A 288 -13.98 10.60 -9.62
C MET A 288 -13.08 10.84 -10.84
N MET A 289 -12.71 9.78 -11.56
CA MET A 289 -11.97 9.89 -12.83
C MET A 289 -12.80 10.60 -13.90
N ASP A 290 -14.08 10.24 -14.04
CA ASP A 290 -14.99 10.90 -15.00
C ASP A 290 -15.13 12.39 -14.69
N PHE A 291 -15.33 12.74 -13.40
CA PHE A 291 -15.39 14.12 -12.96
C PHE A 291 -14.10 14.89 -13.29
N THR A 292 -12.93 14.28 -13.08
CA THR A 292 -11.61 14.87 -13.38
C THR A 292 -11.53 15.25 -14.87
N VAL A 293 -11.80 14.30 -15.76
CA VAL A 293 -11.73 14.52 -17.22
C VAL A 293 -12.80 15.52 -17.67
N ARG A 294 -14.01 15.40 -17.13
CA ARG A 294 -15.13 16.29 -17.46
C ARG A 294 -14.84 17.72 -17.09
N TYR A 295 -14.32 17.97 -15.88
CA TYR A 295 -14.03 19.32 -15.41
C TYR A 295 -12.99 19.99 -16.29
N GLU A 296 -11.90 19.29 -16.59
CA GLU A 296 -10.86 19.85 -17.45
C GLU A 296 -11.35 20.09 -18.89
N THR A 297 -12.04 19.11 -19.48
CA THR A 297 -12.61 19.22 -20.83
C THR A 297 -13.58 20.39 -20.92
N GLN A 298 -14.46 20.53 -19.93
CA GLN A 298 -15.50 21.54 -19.95
C GLN A 298 -14.95 22.94 -19.71
N ILE A 299 -14.06 23.12 -18.74
CA ILE A 299 -13.59 24.45 -18.33
C ILE A 299 -12.42 24.92 -19.21
N TYR A 300 -11.47 24.03 -19.49
CA TYR A 300 -10.20 24.39 -20.13
C TYR A 300 -10.06 23.88 -21.57
N ARG A 301 -10.97 23.01 -22.05
CA ARG A 301 -10.86 22.35 -23.37
C ARG A 301 -9.51 21.66 -23.50
N THR A 302 -9.15 20.92 -22.46
CA THR A 302 -7.92 20.12 -22.43
C THR A 302 -8.27 18.76 -21.87
N GLN A 303 -7.58 17.74 -22.36
CA GLN A 303 -7.61 16.41 -21.78
C GLN A 303 -6.18 15.93 -21.55
N ARG A 304 -5.98 15.22 -20.45
CA ARG A 304 -4.72 14.54 -20.14
C ARG A 304 -4.98 13.16 -19.53
N PRO A 305 -3.98 12.26 -19.53
CA PRO A 305 -4.10 10.97 -18.86
C PRO A 305 -4.54 11.10 -17.41
N VAL A 306 -5.42 10.20 -16.97
CA VAL A 306 -5.93 10.15 -15.58
C VAL A 306 -5.78 8.73 -15.04
N SER A 307 -5.41 8.62 -13.77
CA SER A 307 -5.35 7.37 -13.02
C SER A 307 -5.64 7.62 -11.54
N PHE A 308 -5.68 6.56 -10.74
CA PHE A 308 -5.62 6.59 -9.28
C PHE A 308 -4.44 5.73 -8.83
N VAL A 309 -3.96 5.89 -7.60
CA VAL A 309 -2.91 4.98 -7.09
C VAL A 309 -3.53 3.69 -6.60
N ASN A 310 -2.96 2.55 -6.97
CA ASN A 310 -3.14 1.28 -6.30
C ASN A 310 -1.84 0.82 -5.64
N TRP A 311 -1.91 -0.18 -4.77
CA TRP A 311 -0.76 -0.71 -4.05
C TRP A 311 -1.00 -2.17 -3.65
N LEU A 312 0.07 -2.86 -3.23
CA LEU A 312 0.07 -4.30 -3.00
C LEU A 312 -1.06 -4.81 -2.07
N PRO A 313 -1.45 -4.15 -0.96
CA PRO A 313 -2.60 -4.61 -0.15
C PRO A 313 -3.98 -4.60 -0.82
N LEU A 314 -4.08 -4.09 -2.05
CA LEU A 314 -5.28 -4.09 -2.89
C LEU A 314 -4.96 -4.66 -4.29
N ASP A 315 -3.98 -5.56 -4.35
CA ASP A 315 -3.53 -6.25 -5.57
C ASP A 315 -4.71 -6.88 -6.32
N PRO A 316 -4.80 -6.77 -7.66
CA PRO A 316 -5.78 -7.51 -8.45
C PRO A 316 -5.53 -9.03 -8.46
N MET A 317 -4.34 -9.49 -8.08
CA MET A 317 -4.00 -10.90 -7.90
C MET A 317 -4.29 -11.39 -6.48
N TYR A 318 -4.39 -12.70 -6.30
CA TYR A 318 -4.51 -13.33 -4.98
C TYR A 318 -3.24 -14.08 -4.58
N HIS A 319 -3.00 -14.17 -3.27
CA HIS A 319 -1.74 -14.64 -2.70
C HIS A 319 -1.96 -15.71 -1.62
N ASN A 320 -1.26 -16.84 -1.73
CA ASN A 320 -1.47 -17.98 -0.81
C ASN A 320 -0.59 -17.92 0.44
N SER A 321 0.48 -17.13 0.40
CA SER A 321 1.34 -16.87 1.56
C SER A 321 0.78 -15.79 2.49
N GLU A 322 -0.21 -15.02 2.06
CA GLU A 322 -0.84 -13.96 2.87
C GLU A 322 -2.10 -14.49 3.58
N PHE A 323 -1.95 -14.79 4.86
CA PHE A 323 -3.07 -15.15 5.73
C PHE A 323 -2.72 -14.89 7.20
N ILE A 324 -2.81 -13.62 7.62
CA ILE A 324 -2.48 -13.21 8.99
C ILE A 324 -3.50 -12.19 9.46
N GLU A 325 -4.09 -12.39 10.64
CA GLU A 325 -4.78 -11.32 11.34
C GLU A 325 -4.34 -11.33 12.81
N SER A 326 -3.52 -10.35 13.21
CA SER A 326 -3.18 -10.15 14.61
C SER A 326 -3.11 -8.67 14.95
N LYS A 327 -4.24 -8.17 15.48
CA LYS A 327 -4.34 -6.81 16.00
C LYS A 327 -3.35 -6.54 17.14
N LYS A 328 -2.95 -7.57 17.90
CA LYS A 328 -1.98 -7.44 19.02
C LYS A 328 -0.61 -6.99 18.51
N VAL A 329 -0.20 -7.41 17.32
CA VAL A 329 1.12 -7.08 16.75
C VAL A 329 1.04 -6.25 15.46
N ARG A 330 -0.12 -5.65 15.18
CA ARG A 330 -0.39 -4.78 14.02
C ARG A 330 -0.10 -5.46 12.67
N GLU A 331 -0.37 -6.76 12.55
CA GLU A 331 -0.33 -7.48 11.27
C GLU A 331 -1.75 -7.73 10.75
N TYR A 332 -1.97 -7.41 9.48
CA TYR A 332 -3.28 -7.45 8.81
C TYR A 332 -3.17 -8.28 7.53
N ASP A 333 -4.28 -8.90 7.12
CA ASP A 333 -4.37 -9.66 5.86
C ASP A 333 -4.46 -8.67 4.71
N ASN A 334 -3.37 -8.55 3.95
CA ASN A 334 -3.22 -7.63 2.82
C ASN A 334 -3.81 -8.18 1.51
N ASP A 335 -4.61 -9.24 1.54
CA ASP A 335 -5.15 -9.88 0.33
C ASP A 335 -6.68 -10.17 0.46
N ILE A 336 -7.40 -9.35 1.24
CA ILE A 336 -8.86 -9.49 1.47
C ILE A 336 -9.71 -8.86 0.35
N GLU A 337 -9.35 -7.66 -0.11
CA GLU A 337 -10.05 -6.90 -1.15
C GLU A 337 -9.08 -6.53 -2.28
N SER A 338 -9.62 -6.22 -3.45
CA SER A 338 -8.82 -5.84 -4.62
C SER A 338 -9.45 -4.68 -5.39
N ILE A 339 -8.59 -3.94 -6.10
CA ILE A 339 -9.00 -2.93 -7.08
C ILE A 339 -8.35 -3.28 -8.43
N ASP A 340 -9.17 -3.45 -9.48
CA ASP A 340 -8.71 -3.97 -10.77
C ASP A 340 -8.87 -2.95 -11.90
N PHE A 341 -7.74 -2.40 -12.37
CA PHE A 341 -7.71 -1.44 -13.49
C PHE A 341 -8.31 -1.99 -14.79
N ARG A 342 -8.32 -3.31 -15.01
CA ARG A 342 -8.84 -3.93 -16.26
C ARG A 342 -10.33 -3.70 -16.49
N LYS A 343 -11.06 -3.30 -15.44
CA LYS A 343 -12.49 -3.03 -15.49
C LYS A 343 -12.81 -1.59 -15.92
N PHE A 344 -11.82 -0.70 -15.90
CA PHE A 344 -12.00 0.71 -16.24
C PHE A 344 -11.76 0.93 -17.74
N TYR A 345 -12.79 1.40 -18.42
CA TYR A 345 -12.76 1.71 -19.84
C TYR A 345 -12.93 3.21 -20.07
N ARG A 346 -12.31 3.71 -21.14
CA ARG A 346 -12.51 5.07 -21.62
C ARG A 346 -13.54 5.07 -22.75
N THR A 347 -14.36 6.12 -22.82
CA THR A 347 -15.27 6.34 -23.95
C THR A 347 -14.54 7.02 -25.12
N PRO A 348 -15.13 7.08 -26.34
CA PRO A 348 -14.55 7.83 -27.45
C PRO A 348 -14.40 9.34 -27.19
N LEU A 349 -15.07 9.90 -26.17
CA LEU A 349 -14.90 11.30 -25.77
C LEU A 349 -13.57 11.53 -25.05
N PHE A 350 -12.97 10.49 -24.45
CA PHE A 350 -11.72 10.61 -23.71
C PHE A 350 -10.51 10.18 -24.55
N LYS A 351 -9.91 11.15 -25.24
CA LYS A 351 -8.81 10.92 -26.18
C LYS A 351 -7.47 10.66 -25.48
N ALA A 352 -7.25 11.22 -24.30
CA ALA A 352 -5.96 11.14 -23.58
C ALA A 352 -5.73 9.78 -22.89
N GLY A 353 -6.77 9.12 -22.38
CA GLY A 353 -6.70 7.72 -21.92
C GLY A 353 -6.36 7.50 -20.44
N ILE A 354 -6.35 6.24 -20.05
CA ILE A 354 -6.15 5.73 -18.69
C ILE A 354 -4.82 4.98 -18.62
N TYR A 355 -4.19 4.95 -17.45
CA TYR A 355 -3.01 4.14 -17.14
C TYR A 355 -3.16 3.51 -15.75
N SER A 356 -2.47 2.41 -15.48
CA SER A 356 -2.37 1.82 -14.14
C SER A 356 -1.20 2.45 -13.39
N ALA A 357 -1.39 2.84 -12.14
CA ALA A 357 -0.33 3.35 -11.28
C ALA A 357 -0.26 2.54 -9.99
N TYR A 358 0.90 1.95 -9.71
CA TYR A 358 1.12 1.10 -8.53
C TYR A 358 2.28 1.61 -7.68
N HIS A 359 2.12 1.61 -6.37
CA HIS A 359 3.26 1.54 -5.45
C HIS A 359 3.64 0.05 -5.32
N ALA A 360 4.89 -0.28 -5.63
CA ALA A 360 5.39 -1.65 -5.60
C ALA A 360 6.79 -1.69 -4.96
N TYR A 361 6.88 -2.30 -3.78
CA TYR A 361 8.13 -2.48 -3.04
C TYR A 361 8.51 -3.96 -2.97
N PRO A 362 9.81 -4.32 -3.06
CA PRO A 362 10.23 -5.72 -3.08
C PRO A 362 10.14 -6.41 -1.72
N TYR A 363 9.91 -5.65 -0.65
CA TYR A 363 9.97 -6.13 0.73
C TYR A 363 8.63 -6.19 1.45
N TYR A 364 7.57 -5.56 0.95
CA TYR A 364 6.27 -5.56 1.62
C TYR A 364 5.12 -5.49 0.61
N PRO A 365 4.03 -6.25 0.81
CA PRO A 365 3.87 -7.34 1.78
C PRO A 365 4.75 -8.56 1.46
N ASP A 366 4.91 -9.43 2.45
CA ASP A 366 5.84 -10.57 2.37
C ASP A 366 5.54 -11.54 1.23
N TYR A 367 4.32 -11.54 0.69
CA TYR A 367 3.94 -12.44 -0.41
C TYR A 367 4.82 -12.26 -1.65
N VAL A 368 5.41 -11.09 -1.88
CA VAL A 368 6.30 -10.81 -3.02
C VAL A 368 7.47 -11.80 -3.07
N TYR A 369 7.93 -12.28 -1.91
CA TYR A 369 9.01 -13.27 -1.82
C TYR A 369 8.62 -14.57 -1.12
N MET A 370 7.45 -14.64 -0.48
CA MET A 370 6.93 -15.85 0.17
C MET A 370 6.04 -16.70 -0.74
N ASP A 371 5.41 -16.14 -1.77
CA ASP A 371 4.62 -16.93 -2.70
C ASP A 371 5.51 -17.79 -3.60
N GLU A 372 5.18 -19.09 -3.68
CA GLU A 372 5.87 -20.05 -4.56
C GLU A 372 5.90 -19.62 -6.04
N LYS A 373 4.91 -18.83 -6.49
CA LYS A 373 4.87 -18.31 -7.87
C LYS A 373 6.01 -17.35 -8.18
N TYR A 374 6.59 -16.69 -7.18
CA TYR A 374 7.66 -15.70 -7.35
C TYR A 374 9.02 -16.22 -6.89
N LYS A 375 9.04 -17.20 -5.98
CA LYS A 375 10.27 -17.79 -5.44
C LYS A 375 11.20 -18.26 -6.56
N GLY A 376 12.35 -17.61 -6.68
CA GLY A 376 13.38 -18.01 -7.64
C GLY A 376 13.12 -17.57 -9.08
N GLY A 377 12.27 -16.55 -9.28
CA GLY A 377 12.20 -15.79 -10.52
C GLY A 377 13.59 -15.38 -11.02
N ILE A 378 13.74 -15.25 -12.34
CA ILE A 378 15.02 -14.91 -12.97
C ILE A 378 14.86 -13.63 -13.76
N ASN A 379 15.64 -12.60 -13.42
CA ASN A 379 15.58 -11.31 -14.09
C ASN A 379 16.28 -11.32 -15.46
N HIS A 380 16.21 -10.19 -16.15
CA HIS A 380 16.84 -9.97 -17.45
C HIS A 380 18.37 -10.15 -17.47
N LYS A 381 19.05 -10.15 -16.30
CA LYS A 381 20.49 -10.42 -16.15
C LYS A 381 20.81 -11.89 -15.87
N GLY A 382 19.80 -12.74 -15.69
CA GLY A 382 19.98 -14.15 -15.29
C GLY A 382 20.16 -14.35 -13.79
N GLU A 383 19.85 -13.35 -12.97
CA GLU A 383 19.97 -13.37 -11.51
C GLU A 383 18.63 -13.70 -10.87
N LYS A 384 18.65 -14.27 -9.65
CA LYS A 384 17.42 -14.56 -8.92
C LYS A 384 16.79 -13.28 -8.41
N ASP A 385 15.53 -13.07 -8.73
CA ASP A 385 14.77 -11.89 -8.36
C ASP A 385 13.27 -12.21 -8.26
N ASN A 386 12.73 -12.15 -7.04
CA ASN A 386 11.30 -12.39 -6.81
C ASN A 386 10.46 -11.16 -7.20
N TYR A 387 11.01 -9.95 -7.11
CA TYR A 387 10.33 -8.72 -7.49
C TYR A 387 10.14 -8.64 -8.99
N TYR A 388 11.12 -9.04 -9.79
CA TYR A 388 10.97 -9.16 -11.24
C TYR A 388 9.82 -10.11 -11.62
N ALA A 389 9.73 -11.29 -11.02
CA ALA A 389 8.64 -12.24 -11.26
C ALA A 389 7.27 -11.70 -10.83
N TYR A 390 7.21 -10.95 -9.72
CA TYR A 390 5.99 -10.24 -9.31
C TYR A 390 5.58 -9.18 -10.34
N LEU A 391 6.53 -8.39 -10.85
CA LEU A 391 6.26 -7.37 -11.87
C LEU A 391 5.77 -7.96 -13.19
N GLU A 392 6.25 -9.14 -13.60
CA GLU A 392 5.71 -9.86 -14.77
C GLU A 392 4.24 -10.22 -14.57
N ASP A 393 3.89 -10.83 -13.42
CA ASP A 393 2.50 -11.18 -13.08
C ASP A 393 1.60 -9.92 -13.02
N LEU A 394 2.09 -8.84 -12.40
CA LEU A 394 1.37 -7.57 -12.34
C LEU A 394 1.17 -6.95 -13.73
N LYS A 395 2.19 -7.02 -14.61
CA LYS A 395 2.09 -6.48 -15.97
C LYS A 395 1.12 -7.29 -16.84
N ASP A 396 1.12 -8.62 -16.70
CA ASP A 396 0.16 -9.51 -17.35
C ASP A 396 -1.28 -9.24 -16.89
N ASN A 397 -1.45 -8.76 -15.65
CA ASN A 397 -2.72 -8.29 -15.10
C ASN A 397 -3.04 -6.81 -15.41
N CYS A 398 -2.21 -6.11 -16.20
CA CYS A 398 -2.49 -4.76 -16.74
C CYS A 398 -2.31 -4.68 -18.28
N PRO A 399 -3.02 -5.50 -19.07
CA PRO A 399 -2.87 -5.53 -20.51
C PRO A 399 -3.58 -4.34 -21.19
N GLY A 400 -3.03 -3.85 -22.30
CA GLY A 400 -3.64 -2.78 -23.10
C GLY A 400 -3.57 -1.36 -22.51
N MET A 401 -2.82 -1.16 -21.42
CA MET A 401 -2.54 0.16 -20.86
C MET A 401 -1.13 0.25 -20.24
N PRO A 402 -0.56 1.46 -20.10
CA PRO A 402 0.72 1.64 -19.42
C PRO A 402 0.58 1.28 -17.94
N LEU A 403 1.53 0.48 -17.44
CA LEU A 403 1.70 0.21 -16.01
C LEU A 403 2.84 1.09 -15.49
N VAL A 404 2.55 2.05 -14.63
CA VAL A 404 3.57 2.90 -13.99
C VAL A 404 3.80 2.39 -12.58
N ILE A 405 5.02 1.99 -12.27
CA ILE A 405 5.44 1.83 -10.88
C ILE A 405 5.74 3.23 -10.35
N ALA A 406 4.73 3.81 -9.70
CA ALA A 406 4.70 5.20 -9.26
C ALA A 406 5.52 5.41 -7.97
N GLU A 407 5.78 4.35 -7.21
CA GLU A 407 6.75 4.31 -6.12
C GLU A 407 7.42 2.94 -6.06
N TYR A 408 8.75 2.97 -5.91
CA TYR A 408 9.62 1.85 -5.59
C TYR A 408 10.92 2.42 -5.02
N GLY A 409 11.67 1.59 -4.31
CA GLY A 409 13.02 1.94 -3.87
C GLY A 409 13.46 1.15 -2.66
N LEU A 410 14.76 1.22 -2.37
CA LEU A 410 15.41 0.73 -1.16
C LEU A 410 16.23 1.87 -0.51
N PRO A 411 16.29 1.96 0.83
CA PRO A 411 16.98 3.05 1.54
C PRO A 411 18.43 2.73 1.89
N SER A 412 19.26 3.77 2.09
CA SER A 412 20.67 3.68 2.52
C SER A 412 20.87 3.76 4.05
N SER A 413 19.96 3.17 4.83
CA SER A 413 20.00 3.24 6.29
C SER A 413 20.91 2.18 6.92
N ARG A 414 21.35 2.42 8.16
CA ARG A 414 21.96 1.38 9.00
C ARG A 414 20.90 0.40 9.51
N GLY A 415 19.77 0.91 9.98
CA GLY A 415 18.66 0.07 10.45
C GLY A 415 18.05 -0.72 9.29
N ASN A 416 17.57 -1.94 9.58
CA ASN A 416 16.88 -2.83 8.64
C ASN A 416 15.53 -3.21 9.24
N SER A 417 14.47 -2.60 8.70
CA SER A 417 13.12 -2.83 9.18
C SER A 417 12.54 -4.13 8.65
N HIS A 418 12.97 -4.62 7.49
CA HIS A 418 12.37 -5.81 6.89
C HIS A 418 13.36 -6.53 5.98
N SER A 419 13.60 -7.81 6.22
CA SER A 419 14.63 -8.58 5.49
C SER A 419 14.02 -9.55 4.48
N THR A 420 14.50 -9.50 3.25
CA THR A 420 14.05 -10.32 2.12
C THR A 420 15.16 -11.27 1.66
N PRO A 421 14.89 -12.19 0.73
CA PRO A 421 15.94 -12.90 -0.01
C PRO A 421 16.70 -11.96 -0.96
N PHE A 422 17.94 -12.32 -1.30
CA PHE A 422 18.77 -11.63 -2.31
C PHE A 422 19.16 -10.18 -1.99
N GLY A 423 18.91 -9.70 -0.76
CA GLY A 423 19.37 -8.38 -0.29
C GLY A 423 18.46 -7.22 -0.70
N LEU A 424 17.20 -7.47 -1.07
CA LEU A 424 16.21 -6.41 -1.34
C LEU A 424 15.55 -5.93 -0.04
N ASP A 425 16.35 -5.66 0.99
CA ASP A 425 15.88 -5.38 2.35
C ASP A 425 15.36 -3.94 2.49
N GLN A 426 14.42 -3.70 3.42
CA GLN A 426 14.04 -2.35 3.82
C GLN A 426 15.10 -1.75 4.76
N GLY A 427 16.28 -1.48 4.21
CA GLY A 427 17.42 -0.88 4.91
C GLY A 427 18.55 -1.85 5.23
N GLY A 428 19.55 -1.38 5.96
CA GLY A 428 20.81 -2.12 6.19
C GLY A 428 21.83 -1.95 5.05
N HIS A 429 21.60 -0.99 4.15
CA HIS A 429 22.36 -0.76 2.93
C HIS A 429 23.23 0.48 3.02
N SER A 430 24.46 0.41 2.53
CA SER A 430 25.25 1.61 2.26
C SER A 430 24.67 2.42 1.09
N GLU A 431 25.08 3.67 0.91
CA GLU A 431 24.77 4.47 -0.29
C GLU A 431 25.19 3.78 -1.59
N LYS A 432 26.23 2.95 -1.57
CA LYS A 432 26.65 2.14 -2.72
C LYS A 432 25.65 1.02 -3.00
N ASP A 433 25.29 0.25 -1.97
CA ASP A 433 24.30 -0.83 -2.08
C ASP A 433 22.95 -0.27 -2.54
N GLN A 434 22.52 0.87 -1.97
CA GLN A 434 21.33 1.59 -2.39
C GLN A 434 21.38 1.92 -3.89
N ALA A 435 22.52 2.40 -4.39
CA ALA A 435 22.65 2.78 -5.79
C ALA A 435 22.56 1.55 -6.72
N GLU A 436 23.29 0.48 -6.40
CA GLU A 436 23.36 -0.75 -7.19
C GLU A 436 22.00 -1.48 -7.23
N LEU A 437 21.35 -1.63 -6.08
CA LEU A 437 20.07 -2.34 -5.99
C LEU A 437 18.93 -1.55 -6.67
N ASN A 438 18.86 -0.24 -6.45
CA ASN A 438 17.81 0.58 -7.08
C ASN A 438 17.98 0.72 -8.59
N ARG A 439 19.22 0.64 -9.09
CA ARG A 439 19.48 0.47 -10.52
C ARG A 439 18.82 -0.81 -11.04
N THR A 440 19.06 -1.95 -10.40
CA THR A 440 18.47 -3.23 -10.78
C THR A 440 16.93 -3.17 -10.77
N LEU A 441 16.32 -2.66 -9.69
CA LEU A 441 14.86 -2.50 -9.64
C LEU A 441 14.29 -1.68 -10.80
N THR A 442 15.00 -0.62 -11.21
CA THR A 442 14.58 0.23 -12.33
C THR A 442 14.73 -0.47 -13.67
N GLU A 443 15.81 -1.21 -13.86
CA GLU A 443 16.02 -2.04 -15.05
C GLU A 443 14.95 -3.14 -15.14
N ASP A 444 14.58 -3.75 -14.02
CA ASP A 444 13.52 -4.76 -13.96
C ASP A 444 12.13 -4.20 -14.32
N ILE A 445 11.78 -3.03 -13.79
CA ILE A 445 10.54 -2.32 -14.18
C ILE A 445 10.56 -2.03 -15.68
N PHE A 446 11.69 -1.60 -16.24
CA PHE A 446 11.80 -1.33 -17.67
C PHE A 446 11.67 -2.61 -18.51
N HIS A 447 12.35 -3.69 -18.13
CA HIS A 447 12.43 -4.94 -18.90
C HIS A 447 11.15 -5.79 -18.85
N THR A 448 10.33 -5.64 -17.80
CA THR A 448 8.97 -6.22 -17.74
C THR A 448 7.99 -5.53 -18.69
N GLY A 449 8.37 -4.42 -19.31
CA GLY A 449 7.52 -3.67 -20.24
C GLY A 449 6.53 -2.74 -19.55
N CYS A 450 6.82 -2.31 -18.32
CA CYS A 450 6.08 -1.24 -17.65
C CYS A 450 6.24 0.10 -18.39
N GLY A 451 5.23 0.95 -18.28
CA GLY A 451 5.18 2.28 -18.89
C GLY A 451 6.01 3.35 -18.17
N GLY A 452 6.46 3.08 -16.94
CA GLY A 452 7.29 4.01 -16.18
C GLY A 452 7.77 3.48 -14.83
N ALA A 453 8.86 4.07 -14.35
CA ALA A 453 9.46 3.89 -13.04
C ALA A 453 9.68 5.27 -12.41
N ILE A 454 8.99 5.55 -11.29
CA ILE A 454 9.15 6.79 -10.51
C ILE A 454 9.75 6.44 -9.15
N TYR A 455 11.03 6.75 -8.97
CA TYR A 455 11.81 6.39 -7.79
C TYR A 455 11.34 7.16 -6.55
N PHE A 456 11.22 6.47 -5.43
CA PHE A 456 11.04 7.07 -4.11
C PHE A 456 12.41 7.10 -3.40
N GLU A 457 13.08 8.26 -3.25
CA GLU A 457 12.60 9.63 -3.55
C GLU A 457 13.72 10.66 -3.81
N TRP A 458 13.37 11.95 -3.97
CA TRP A 458 14.31 13.04 -4.28
C TRP A 458 15.29 13.39 -3.14
N ILE A 459 14.79 13.62 -1.92
CA ILE A 459 15.59 14.01 -0.75
C ILE A 459 15.31 13.08 0.44
N ASP A 460 16.30 12.91 1.32
CA ASP A 460 16.05 12.31 2.64
C ASP A 460 15.09 13.19 3.47
N GLU A 461 14.05 12.60 4.05
CA GLU A 461 13.00 13.32 4.78
C GLU A 461 12.95 12.93 6.28
N TRP A 462 13.42 13.81 7.16
CA TRP A 462 13.63 13.54 8.59
C TRP A 462 12.36 13.32 9.42
N PHE A 463 11.19 13.71 8.92
CA PHE A 463 9.93 13.56 9.67
C PHE A 463 9.36 12.15 9.60
N LYS A 464 9.82 11.32 8.66
CA LYS A 464 9.27 9.98 8.40
C LYS A 464 9.63 9.01 9.52
N PHE A 465 8.79 8.00 9.69
CA PHE A 465 8.93 6.98 10.73
C PHE A 465 8.42 5.64 10.23
N ASN A 466 8.91 4.56 10.84
CA ASN A 466 8.37 3.22 10.65
C ASN A 466 8.23 2.52 12.01
N TRP A 467 7.65 1.33 11.96
CA TRP A 467 7.39 0.50 13.13
C TRP A 467 8.64 0.14 13.93
N LEU A 468 9.85 0.18 13.34
CA LEU A 468 11.08 -0.10 14.05
C LEU A 468 11.31 0.96 15.14
N VAL A 469 11.19 2.24 14.81
CA VAL A 469 11.60 3.33 15.72
C VAL A 469 10.44 4.13 16.31
N MET A 470 9.23 4.05 15.73
CA MET A 470 8.15 5.00 16.02
C MET A 470 7.70 5.03 17.48
N ASP A 471 7.77 3.90 18.19
CA ASP A 471 7.38 3.80 19.60
C ASP A 471 8.45 4.41 20.53
N PHE A 472 9.70 4.55 20.07
CA PHE A 472 10.83 5.08 20.84
C PHE A 472 11.18 6.53 20.51
N GLU A 473 10.62 7.12 19.47
CA GLU A 473 10.83 8.53 19.12
C GLU A 473 9.85 9.43 19.89
N VAL A 474 10.13 9.62 21.19
CA VAL A 474 9.27 10.33 22.14
C VAL A 474 9.94 11.61 22.65
N PRO A 475 9.30 12.78 22.49
CA PRO A 475 7.92 12.98 22.02
C PRO A 475 7.80 13.05 20.48
N ALA A 476 6.74 12.47 19.92
CA ALA A 476 6.62 12.21 18.48
C ALA A 476 6.61 13.47 17.60
N GLU A 477 6.17 14.62 18.11
CA GLU A 477 6.14 15.88 17.36
C GLU A 477 7.52 16.47 17.08
N ARG A 478 8.55 16.00 17.78
CA ARG A 478 9.93 16.49 17.65
C ARG A 478 10.77 15.68 16.65
N ARG A 479 10.29 14.53 16.15
CA ARG A 479 11.05 13.65 15.24
C ARG A 479 11.64 14.34 14.02
N LYS A 480 10.96 15.36 13.48
CA LYS A 480 11.42 16.15 12.34
C LYS A 480 12.72 16.93 12.59
N LEU A 481 13.17 17.03 13.84
CA LEU A 481 14.32 17.86 14.24
C LEU A 481 15.66 17.14 14.12
N TRP A 482 15.70 15.83 13.84
CA TRP A 482 16.94 15.06 13.73
C TRP A 482 16.80 13.96 12.69
N HIS A 483 17.93 13.44 12.20
CA HIS A 483 17.95 12.39 11.19
C HIS A 483 18.37 11.06 11.82
N ASN A 484 17.45 10.10 11.83
CA ASN A 484 17.63 8.80 12.46
C ASN A 484 18.14 7.77 11.45
N MET A 485 19.43 7.45 11.50
CA MET A 485 20.05 6.46 10.61
C MET A 485 19.64 5.01 10.90
N GLU A 486 18.98 4.74 12.03
CA GLU A 486 18.33 3.46 12.32
C GLU A 486 16.94 3.36 11.67
N ASN A 487 16.45 4.44 11.03
CA ASN A 487 15.14 4.49 10.39
C ASN A 487 15.26 4.49 8.85
N PRO A 488 14.99 3.34 8.20
CA PRO A 488 14.90 3.24 6.74
C PRO A 488 14.09 4.33 6.04
N GLU A 489 12.96 4.76 6.61
CA GLU A 489 12.04 5.70 5.95
C GLU A 489 12.61 7.10 5.76
N GLN A 490 13.65 7.47 6.52
CA GLN A 490 14.30 8.77 6.37
C GLN A 490 15.42 8.78 5.32
N ASN A 491 15.76 7.61 4.73
CA ASN A 491 17.01 7.39 4.00
C ASN A 491 16.85 6.99 2.51
N PHE A 492 15.70 7.31 1.90
CA PHE A 492 15.39 6.98 0.50
C PHE A 492 15.90 8.00 -0.54
N GLY A 493 16.32 9.19 -0.12
CA GLY A 493 16.65 10.27 -1.04
C GLY A 493 17.85 9.97 -1.93
N VAL A 494 17.78 10.34 -3.22
CA VAL A 494 18.98 10.44 -4.08
C VAL A 494 19.88 11.63 -3.69
N ILE A 495 19.31 12.60 -2.99
CA ILE A 495 20.03 13.71 -2.35
C ILE A 495 20.02 13.49 -0.84
N ALA A 496 21.21 13.33 -0.26
CA ALA A 496 21.40 13.31 1.18
C ALA A 496 21.08 14.69 1.76
N VAL A 497 20.31 14.72 2.84
CA VAL A 497 20.08 15.93 3.64
C VAL A 497 20.67 15.67 5.03
N GLU A 498 21.85 16.21 5.28
CA GLU A 498 22.69 15.90 6.44
C GLU A 498 23.27 17.18 7.08
N GLN A 499 23.49 17.22 8.39
CA GLN A 499 24.28 18.26 9.02
C GLN A 499 25.78 17.95 8.90
N ARG A 500 26.16 16.71 9.24
CA ARG A 500 27.51 16.14 9.09
C ARG A 500 28.63 17.08 9.56
N THR A 501 28.70 17.24 10.88
CA THR A 501 29.73 18.05 11.53
C THR A 501 31.09 17.35 11.63
N LYS A 502 31.10 16.01 11.66
CA LYS A 502 32.31 15.18 11.67
C LYS A 502 32.31 14.15 10.56
N THR A 503 33.49 13.82 10.05
CA THR A 503 33.74 12.69 9.17
C THR A 503 34.63 11.68 9.88
N VAL A 504 34.16 10.44 9.95
CA VAL A 504 34.92 9.31 10.50
C VAL A 504 35.82 8.77 9.39
N ASP A 505 37.09 9.19 9.37
CA ASP A 505 38.08 8.84 8.33
C ASP A 505 39.54 8.79 8.81
N GLY A 506 39.78 9.01 10.11
CA GLY A 506 41.10 9.02 10.73
C GLY A 506 41.81 10.37 10.68
N ILE A 507 41.20 11.40 10.11
CA ILE A 507 41.74 12.76 10.00
C ILE A 507 41.10 13.64 11.08
N SER A 508 41.92 14.31 11.89
CA SER A 508 41.45 15.08 13.05
C SER A 508 41.18 16.57 12.79
N ASP A 509 41.11 17.00 11.54
CA ASP A 509 41.05 18.42 11.15
C ASP A 509 39.68 19.07 11.39
N ASP A 510 38.62 18.28 11.45
CA ASP A 510 37.26 18.70 11.81
C ASP A 510 37.00 18.74 13.33
N TRP A 511 37.96 18.30 14.16
CA TRP A 511 37.87 18.36 15.63
C TRP A 511 38.56 19.61 16.21
N THR A 512 37.94 20.18 17.24
CA THR A 512 38.41 21.42 17.91
C THR A 512 38.82 21.17 19.36
N GLU A 513 39.67 22.04 19.92
CA GLU A 513 40.12 21.94 21.32
C GLU A 513 38.97 22.03 22.34
N ASN A 514 37.86 22.70 22.01
CA ASN A 514 36.69 22.83 22.89
C ASN A 514 35.88 21.52 23.01
N GLU A 515 36.13 20.55 22.14
CA GLU A 515 35.46 19.23 22.14
C GLU A 515 36.25 18.20 22.95
N LYS A 516 37.44 18.56 23.44
CA LYS A 516 38.25 17.71 24.33
C LYS A 516 37.61 17.64 25.71
N ILE A 517 37.28 16.42 26.14
CA ILE A 517 36.65 16.15 27.44
C ILE A 517 37.61 15.48 28.44
N SER A 518 38.82 15.10 28.01
CA SER A 518 39.83 14.47 28.87
C SER A 518 40.63 15.45 29.73
N SER A 519 40.85 15.11 31.00
CA SER A 519 41.70 15.85 31.94
C SER A 519 43.21 15.61 31.74
N SER A 520 44.06 16.49 32.29
CA SER A 520 45.52 16.32 32.27
C SER A 520 45.96 14.99 32.94
N GLY A 521 46.68 14.13 32.22
CA GLY A 521 47.26 12.87 32.76
C GLY A 521 46.59 11.56 32.33
N SER A 522 45.60 11.59 31.43
CA SER A 522 44.99 10.38 30.86
C SER A 522 45.88 9.69 29.82
N LYS A 523 45.77 8.35 29.70
CA LYS A 523 46.52 7.53 28.70
C LYS A 523 46.11 7.84 27.26
N ALA A 524 44.89 8.33 27.06
CA ALA A 524 44.41 8.84 25.78
C ALA A 524 43.73 10.20 25.95
N VAL A 525 43.79 11.01 24.90
CA VAL A 525 43.01 12.22 24.76
C VAL A 525 41.64 11.84 24.19
N VAL A 526 40.58 12.17 24.91
CA VAL A 526 39.20 11.88 24.52
C VAL A 526 38.50 13.18 24.15
N SER A 527 37.88 13.20 22.98
CA SER A 527 37.03 14.28 22.49
C SER A 527 35.63 13.74 22.19
N ALA A 528 34.60 14.55 22.38
CA ALA A 528 33.23 14.20 22.03
C ALA A 528 32.48 15.39 21.44
N SER A 529 31.60 15.09 20.50
CA SER A 529 30.76 16.07 19.81
C SER A 529 29.44 15.42 19.41
N SER A 530 28.50 16.19 18.87
CA SER A 530 27.23 15.66 18.40
C SER A 530 26.58 16.59 17.38
N ASP A 531 25.73 16.01 16.53
CA ASP A 531 24.85 16.75 15.62
C ASP A 531 23.47 16.08 15.49
N ALA A 532 22.69 16.52 14.50
CA ALA A 532 21.36 16.00 14.23
C ALA A 532 21.34 14.50 13.90
N GLU A 533 22.45 13.91 13.44
CA GLU A 533 22.51 12.50 13.05
C GLU A 533 23.14 11.62 14.14
N TYR A 534 24.24 12.08 14.74
CA TYR A 534 25.12 11.20 15.52
C TYR A 534 25.65 11.84 16.81
N PHE A 535 25.96 10.96 17.76
CA PHE A 535 26.93 11.21 18.83
C PHE A 535 28.33 10.76 18.38
N TYR A 536 29.33 11.64 18.49
CA TYR A 536 30.70 11.39 18.05
C TYR A 536 31.68 11.31 19.22
N MET A 537 32.67 10.42 19.09
CA MET A 537 33.83 10.36 19.97
C MET A 537 35.12 10.19 19.17
N LYS A 538 36.21 10.78 19.69
CA LYS A 538 37.56 10.53 19.21
C LYS A 538 38.49 10.20 20.36
N LEU A 539 39.28 9.14 20.20
CA LEU A 539 40.36 8.77 21.09
C LEU A 539 41.68 8.92 20.34
N LYS A 540 42.65 9.60 20.97
CA LYS A 540 44.02 9.71 20.46
C LYS A 540 45.02 9.23 21.51
N SER A 541 45.87 8.27 21.13
CA SER A 541 46.93 7.69 21.97
C SER A 541 48.26 7.63 21.20
N ASP A 542 49.40 7.59 21.88
CA ASP A 542 50.74 7.67 21.27
C ASP A 542 51.14 6.41 20.47
N LYS A 543 50.37 5.32 20.58
CA LYS A 543 50.31 4.16 19.66
C LYS A 543 49.24 3.17 20.13
N LEU A 544 48.36 2.77 19.22
CA LEU A 544 47.36 1.75 19.47
C LEU A 544 47.86 0.42 18.90
N ASP A 545 47.97 -0.61 19.73
CA ASP A 545 48.28 -1.97 19.31
C ASP A 545 47.13 -2.88 19.75
N PRO A 546 46.09 -3.05 18.91
CA PRO A 546 44.91 -3.88 19.23
C PRO A 546 45.27 -5.34 19.53
N THR A 547 46.43 -5.82 19.06
CA THR A 547 46.90 -7.19 19.33
C THR A 547 47.38 -7.37 20.77
N LYS A 548 47.72 -6.29 21.46
CA LYS A 548 48.21 -6.31 22.85
C LYS A 548 47.20 -5.81 23.87
N GLU A 549 46.35 -4.86 23.47
CA GLU A 549 45.35 -4.25 24.37
C GLU A 549 44.02 -4.07 23.64
N LYS A 550 42.93 -4.53 24.26
CA LYS A 550 41.55 -4.25 23.86
C LYS A 550 41.09 -2.95 24.53
N ILE A 551 40.24 -2.19 23.85
CA ILE A 551 39.70 -0.94 24.38
C ILE A 551 38.23 -1.11 24.65
N PHE A 552 37.79 -0.63 25.80
CA PHE A 552 36.40 -0.59 26.16
C PHE A 552 35.99 0.84 26.55
N ILE A 553 34.79 1.22 26.13
CA ILE A 553 34.19 2.53 26.41
C ILE A 553 32.81 2.27 27.01
N ALA A 554 32.63 2.54 28.29
CA ALA A 554 31.34 2.45 28.96
C ALA A 554 30.65 3.83 28.96
N ILE A 555 29.35 3.87 28.69
CA ILE A 555 28.54 5.09 28.60
C ILE A 555 27.35 4.99 29.55
N ASP A 556 27.28 5.94 30.47
CA ASP A 556 26.08 6.24 31.26
C ASP A 556 25.35 7.39 30.58
N THR A 557 24.06 7.17 30.36
CA THR A 557 23.23 8.07 29.57
C THR A 557 22.47 9.10 30.39
N TYR A 558 22.24 8.92 31.71
CA TYR A 558 21.50 9.92 32.51
C TYR A 558 21.60 9.82 34.04
N ASP A 559 21.47 8.63 34.64
CA ASP A 559 21.41 8.46 36.11
C ASP A 559 22.48 7.50 36.60
N LYS A 560 23.41 8.06 37.40
CA LYS A 560 24.55 7.32 37.96
C LYS A 560 24.20 6.08 38.77
N LYS A 561 22.97 5.99 39.30
CA LYS A 561 22.51 4.86 40.11
C LYS A 561 21.94 3.72 39.27
N LYS A 562 21.66 3.96 38.00
CA LYS A 562 21.06 2.98 37.09
C LYS A 562 22.14 2.34 36.21
N GLY A 563 21.75 1.30 35.49
CA GLY A 563 22.67 0.47 34.70
C GLY A 563 23.52 -0.47 35.56
N SER A 564 24.50 -1.09 34.93
CA SER A 564 25.39 -2.04 35.61
C SER A 564 26.56 -1.29 36.26
N HIS A 565 26.65 -1.38 37.58
CA HIS A 565 27.78 -0.91 38.40
C HIS A 565 29.01 -1.83 38.32
N LYS A 566 28.94 -2.90 37.52
CA LYS A 566 30.07 -3.78 37.23
C LYS A 566 30.35 -3.79 35.72
N LEU A 567 31.61 -3.69 35.33
CA LEU A 567 32.02 -3.78 33.93
C LEU A 567 32.83 -5.07 33.69
N PRO A 568 32.80 -5.63 32.46
CA PRO A 568 33.64 -6.77 32.10
C PRO A 568 35.12 -6.49 32.37
N TYR A 569 35.84 -7.49 32.89
CA TYR A 569 37.27 -7.44 33.25
C TYR A 569 37.63 -6.53 34.44
N ILE A 570 36.63 -5.90 35.08
CA ILE A 570 36.81 -5.10 36.30
C ILE A 570 36.15 -5.82 37.48
N ASP A 571 36.96 -6.29 38.42
CA ASP A 571 36.46 -7.07 39.57
C ASP A 571 35.73 -6.21 40.63
N LYS A 572 36.01 -4.90 40.66
CA LYS A 572 35.43 -3.97 41.63
C LYS A 572 34.15 -3.34 41.07
N ALA A 573 33.15 -3.21 41.94
CA ALA A 573 31.99 -2.37 41.65
C ALA A 573 32.41 -0.90 41.52
N LEU A 574 31.77 -0.19 40.62
CA LEU A 574 31.97 1.22 40.32
C LEU A 574 30.90 2.05 41.03
N ASP A 575 31.22 3.30 41.36
CA ASP A 575 30.27 4.23 42.00
C ASP A 575 29.14 4.69 41.06
N ARG A 576 29.33 4.48 39.75
CA ARG A 576 28.40 4.81 38.66
C ARG A 576 28.07 3.53 37.88
N GLY A 577 26.79 3.32 37.59
CA GLY A 577 26.35 2.29 36.65
C GLY A 577 26.33 2.79 35.21
N TYR A 578 26.52 1.88 34.26
CA TYR A 578 26.61 2.18 32.83
C TYR A 578 25.59 1.36 32.05
N GLU A 579 24.92 1.99 31.08
CA GLU A 579 23.95 1.34 30.20
C GLU A 579 24.58 0.71 28.96
N PHE A 580 25.65 1.31 28.42
CA PHE A 580 26.24 0.85 27.16
C PHE A 580 27.73 0.56 27.32
N LEU A 581 28.20 -0.42 26.56
CA LEU A 581 29.60 -0.81 26.52
C LEU A 581 30.04 -1.02 25.07
N ILE A 582 30.96 -0.19 24.60
CA ILE A 582 31.62 -0.37 23.31
C ILE A 582 32.88 -1.19 23.54
N GLY A 583 32.99 -2.32 22.85
CA GLY A 583 34.19 -3.14 22.81
C GLY A 583 34.90 -2.99 21.47
N ILE A 584 36.17 -2.59 21.48
CA ILE A 584 37.03 -2.53 20.29
C ILE A 584 38.14 -3.56 20.48
N HIS A 585 38.05 -4.66 19.75
CA HIS A 585 39.00 -5.78 19.81
C HIS A 585 40.02 -5.73 18.68
N SER A 586 39.59 -5.31 17.49
CA SER A 586 40.43 -5.08 16.32
C SER A 586 39.71 -4.17 15.33
N LYS A 587 40.32 -3.89 14.17
CA LYS A 587 39.68 -3.18 13.05
C LYS A 587 38.41 -3.89 12.55
N ASP A 588 38.43 -5.21 12.52
CA ASP A 588 37.33 -6.03 12.00
C ASP A 588 36.40 -6.55 13.10
N SER A 589 36.63 -6.14 14.36
CA SER A 589 35.89 -6.63 15.52
C SER A 589 35.68 -5.50 16.52
N ALA A 590 34.54 -4.82 16.36
CA ALA A 590 34.05 -3.84 17.30
C ALA A 590 32.51 -3.93 17.43
N GLU A 591 32.01 -3.67 18.64
CA GLU A 591 30.60 -3.80 18.97
C GLU A 591 30.15 -2.77 20.01
N ILE A 592 28.87 -2.43 20.01
CA ILE A 592 28.19 -1.71 21.08
C ILE A 592 27.15 -2.63 21.72
N LEU A 593 27.32 -2.87 23.01
CA LEU A 593 26.45 -3.71 23.83
C LEU A 593 25.61 -2.83 24.77
N VAL A 594 24.48 -3.36 25.22
CA VAL A 594 23.55 -2.71 26.15
C VAL A 594 23.40 -3.56 27.42
N ASP A 595 23.23 -2.93 28.58
CA ASP A 595 22.86 -3.61 29.82
C ASP A 595 21.61 -4.46 29.61
N GLU A 596 21.60 -5.71 30.10
CA GLU A 596 20.53 -6.67 29.80
C GLU A 596 19.13 -6.17 30.19
N ASN A 597 19.04 -5.32 31.22
CA ASN A 597 17.79 -4.73 31.69
C ASN A 597 17.31 -3.53 30.85
N TYR A 598 18.18 -2.96 30.01
CA TYR A 598 17.88 -1.78 29.19
C TYR A 598 17.83 -2.10 27.68
N SER A 599 17.92 -3.39 27.33
CA SER A 599 17.77 -3.84 25.95
C SER A 599 16.33 -3.68 25.46
N VAL A 600 16.16 -2.91 24.39
CA VAL A 600 14.90 -2.81 23.65
C VAL A 600 14.65 -4.05 22.79
N TYR A 601 13.39 -4.27 22.41
CA TYR A 601 12.90 -5.46 21.67
C TYR A 601 13.19 -6.80 22.35
N SER A 602 13.32 -6.83 23.68
CA SER A 602 13.48 -8.09 24.44
C SER A 602 12.21 -8.95 24.49
N ASP A 603 11.06 -8.39 24.10
CA ASP A 603 9.79 -9.10 23.87
C ASP A 603 9.86 -10.13 22.74
N ILE A 604 10.88 -10.09 21.89
CA ILE A 604 11.08 -11.13 20.86
C ILE A 604 11.25 -12.53 21.48
N TYR A 605 11.56 -12.61 22.78
CA TYR A 605 11.69 -13.86 23.53
C TYR A 605 10.58 -14.06 24.57
N ALA A 606 9.60 -13.16 24.69
CA ALA A 606 8.57 -13.19 25.72
C ALA A 606 7.17 -12.93 25.16
N ASP A 607 6.14 -13.56 25.73
CA ASP A 607 4.74 -13.37 25.28
C ASP A 607 4.12 -12.02 25.71
N PHE A 608 4.91 -11.11 26.29
CA PHE A 608 4.53 -9.79 26.78
C PHE A 608 5.60 -8.73 26.49
N VAL A 609 5.19 -7.46 26.38
CA VAL A 609 6.08 -6.31 26.19
C VAL A 609 6.66 -5.89 27.55
N PRO A 610 7.99 -5.91 27.75
CA PRO A 610 8.61 -5.50 29.00
C PRO A 610 8.70 -3.97 29.11
N VAL A 611 8.86 -3.46 30.33
CA VAL A 611 9.16 -2.04 30.58
C VAL A 611 10.60 -1.75 30.16
N TYR A 612 10.78 -0.90 29.15
CA TYR A 612 12.09 -0.53 28.63
C TYR A 612 12.71 0.63 29.43
N ALA A 613 13.38 0.32 30.54
CA ALA A 613 14.04 1.32 31.37
C ALA A 613 15.30 0.78 32.05
N SER A 614 16.33 1.63 32.19
CA SER A 614 17.56 1.25 32.88
C SER A 614 17.28 0.95 34.37
N LYS A 615 17.90 -0.10 34.90
CA LYS A 615 17.73 -0.58 36.27
C LYS A 615 19.07 -0.75 36.96
N GLU A 616 19.15 -0.32 38.21
CA GLU A 616 20.32 -0.54 39.07
C GLU A 616 20.63 -2.03 39.15
N ASN A 617 21.85 -2.41 38.77
CA ASN A 617 22.31 -3.78 38.95
C ASN A 617 23.85 -3.85 39.06
N ASN A 618 24.36 -5.03 39.39
CA ASN A 618 25.79 -5.32 39.56
C ASN A 618 26.21 -6.62 38.85
N ASN A 619 25.46 -7.03 37.82
CA ASN A 619 25.67 -8.33 37.17
C ASN A 619 26.84 -8.32 36.16
N GLY A 620 27.22 -7.14 35.63
CA GLY A 620 28.23 -6.99 34.59
C GLY A 620 27.85 -7.61 33.24
N LYS A 621 26.54 -7.78 32.96
CA LYS A 621 26.02 -8.42 31.77
C LYS A 621 25.54 -7.40 30.75
N PHE A 622 26.35 -7.26 29.70
CA PHE A 622 25.99 -6.49 28.51
C PHE A 622 25.66 -7.46 27.39
N VAL A 623 24.54 -7.23 26.70
CA VAL A 623 24.01 -8.08 25.64
C VAL A 623 24.04 -7.36 24.30
N ARG A 624 24.00 -8.15 23.22
CA ARG A 624 23.87 -7.65 21.86
C ARG A 624 22.45 -7.11 21.65
N GLN A 625 22.34 -6.04 20.88
CA GLN A 625 21.09 -5.40 20.51
C GLN A 625 20.48 -6.12 19.30
N ILE A 626 19.49 -6.97 19.56
CA ILE A 626 18.82 -7.80 18.55
C ILE A 626 17.43 -7.22 18.24
N LEU A 627 17.18 -6.92 16.97
CA LEU A 627 15.90 -6.46 16.44
C LEU A 627 15.16 -7.62 15.79
N LEU A 628 13.84 -7.68 15.90
CA LEU A 628 13.01 -8.52 15.03
C LEU A 628 12.75 -7.73 13.75
N SER A 629 13.21 -8.22 12.60
CA SER A 629 12.95 -7.58 11.29
C SER A 629 11.79 -8.25 10.56
N ASN A 630 11.62 -9.56 10.70
CA ASN A 630 10.46 -10.28 10.18
C ASN A 630 9.90 -11.20 11.24
N ARG A 631 8.58 -11.22 11.39
CA ARG A 631 7.90 -12.19 12.26
C ARG A 631 7.91 -13.58 11.65
N GLU A 632 7.69 -14.59 12.49
CA GLU A 632 7.41 -15.94 12.00
C GLU A 632 6.05 -15.93 11.31
N ARG A 633 5.98 -16.56 10.14
CA ARG A 633 4.75 -16.65 9.34
C ARG A 633 4.44 -18.10 9.00
N GLU A 634 3.16 -18.40 8.83
CA GLU A 634 2.67 -19.67 8.30
C GLU A 634 1.77 -19.38 7.09
N SER A 635 2.08 -19.95 5.92
CA SER A 635 1.26 -19.79 4.72
C SER A 635 -0.09 -20.52 4.85
N LEU A 636 -1.02 -20.26 3.94
CA LEU A 636 -2.29 -21.00 3.88
C LEU A 636 -2.10 -22.52 3.73
N THR A 637 -0.99 -22.98 3.17
CA THR A 637 -0.70 -24.40 2.96
C THR A 637 0.12 -25.02 4.09
N GLY A 638 0.40 -24.27 5.16
CA GLY A 638 1.13 -24.72 6.34
C GLY A 638 2.65 -24.60 6.26
N GLU A 639 3.19 -23.92 5.24
CA GLU A 639 4.63 -23.64 5.15
C GLU A 639 5.00 -22.59 6.20
N ARG A 640 5.96 -22.90 7.07
CA ARG A 640 6.45 -21.95 8.08
C ARG A 640 7.70 -21.23 7.61
N VAL A 641 7.65 -19.91 7.62
CA VAL A 641 8.80 -19.04 7.44
C VAL A 641 9.24 -18.54 8.82
N ALA A 642 10.45 -18.93 9.22
CA ALA A 642 11.00 -18.55 10.51
C ALA A 642 11.18 -17.02 10.61
N ARG A 643 11.02 -16.48 11.82
CA ARG A 643 11.36 -15.08 12.11
C ARG A 643 12.81 -14.76 11.72
N LYS A 644 13.03 -13.52 11.28
CA LYS A 644 14.36 -12.98 11.03
C LYS A 644 14.68 -11.89 12.05
N VAL A 645 15.90 -11.93 12.57
CA VAL A 645 16.42 -10.93 13.49
C VAL A 645 17.62 -10.22 12.89
N TYR A 646 17.75 -8.93 13.20
CA TYR A 646 18.87 -8.09 12.78
C TYR A 646 19.69 -7.67 14.00
N ASP A 647 20.99 -7.92 13.95
CA ASP A 647 21.91 -7.57 15.03
C ASP A 647 22.56 -6.22 14.75
N ARG A 648 22.09 -5.20 15.46
CA ARG A 648 22.58 -3.82 15.30
C ARG A 648 23.74 -3.47 16.24
N SER A 649 24.41 -4.45 16.82
CA SER A 649 25.53 -4.20 17.76
C SER A 649 26.85 -3.96 17.04
N SER A 650 27.03 -4.48 15.83
CA SER A 650 28.32 -4.43 15.12
C SER A 650 28.66 -3.01 14.68
N LEU A 651 29.88 -2.55 15.00
CA LEU A 651 30.41 -1.25 14.59
C LEU A 651 31.37 -1.45 13.41
N ILE A 652 30.98 -0.93 12.26
CA ILE A 652 31.69 -1.17 11.00
C ILE A 652 32.86 -0.18 10.87
N HIS A 653 34.07 -0.69 10.61
CA HIS A 653 35.23 0.13 10.26
C HIS A 653 35.15 0.58 8.80
N GLY A 654 35.38 1.86 8.54
CA GLY A 654 35.47 2.37 7.18
C GLY A 654 35.39 3.89 7.09
N ASN A 655 35.88 4.45 5.98
CA ASN A 655 35.84 5.89 5.74
C ASN A 655 34.42 6.33 5.37
N SER A 656 33.74 7.01 6.31
CA SER A 656 32.36 7.49 6.16
C SER A 656 32.12 8.51 5.04
N SER A 657 33.17 9.01 4.37
CA SER A 657 33.04 9.84 3.16
C SER A 657 32.87 9.04 1.87
N GLN A 658 33.12 7.73 1.92
CA GLN A 658 32.98 6.84 0.77
C GLN A 658 31.60 6.16 0.80
N ALA A 659 30.94 6.05 -0.36
CA ALA A 659 29.59 5.50 -0.47
C ALA A 659 29.48 4.07 0.10
N GLU A 660 30.47 3.22 -0.15
CA GLU A 660 30.57 1.83 0.37
C GLU A 660 30.60 1.75 1.90
N TYR A 661 31.15 2.77 2.56
CA TYR A 661 31.29 2.84 4.01
C TYR A 661 30.42 3.96 4.62
N SER A 662 29.39 4.41 3.91
CA SER A 662 28.48 5.47 4.36
C SER A 662 27.77 5.14 5.68
N ASN A 663 27.60 3.85 6.01
CA ASN A 663 27.08 3.37 7.30
C ASN A 663 28.16 3.00 8.33
N SER A 664 29.44 3.28 8.07
CA SER A 664 30.51 2.97 9.03
C SER A 664 30.31 3.70 10.34
N ASN A 665 30.63 3.07 11.46
CA ASN A 665 30.56 3.72 12.78
C ASN A 665 31.93 4.04 13.33
N LEU A 666 32.97 3.45 12.77
CA LEU A 666 34.28 3.38 13.36
C LEU A 666 35.35 3.67 12.30
N PHE A 667 36.40 4.37 12.69
CA PHE A 667 37.66 4.37 11.96
C PHE A 667 38.81 4.23 12.95
N ILE A 668 39.71 3.30 12.67
CA ILE A 668 40.92 3.07 13.46
C ILE A 668 42.13 3.29 12.55
N ASP A 669 42.92 4.30 12.88
CA ASP A 669 44.26 4.51 12.34
C ASP A 669 45.31 4.11 13.39
N GLU A 670 45.88 2.91 13.21
CA GLU A 670 46.93 2.37 14.08
C GLU A 670 48.25 3.16 14.01
N GLN A 671 48.51 3.88 12.91
CA GLN A 671 49.76 4.62 12.74
C GLN A 671 49.75 5.92 13.54
N SER A 672 48.67 6.70 13.44
CA SER A 672 48.49 7.94 14.20
C SER A 672 47.95 7.72 15.61
N GLY A 673 47.44 6.52 15.89
CA GLY A 673 46.81 6.18 17.16
C GLY A 673 45.44 6.85 17.35
N ILE A 674 44.76 7.18 16.26
CA ILE A 674 43.43 7.81 16.24
C ILE A 674 42.35 6.73 16.10
N ILE A 675 41.32 6.83 16.94
CA ILE A 675 40.06 6.12 16.79
C ILE A 675 38.94 7.14 16.75
N GLU A 676 38.08 7.05 15.75
CA GLU A 676 36.88 7.86 15.62
C GLU A 676 35.65 6.97 15.64
N ILE A 677 34.62 7.40 16.36
CA ILE A 677 33.38 6.68 16.56
C ILE A 677 32.23 7.64 16.29
N ARG A 678 31.23 7.20 15.54
CA ARG A 678 29.92 7.86 15.40
C ARG A 678 28.79 6.87 15.65
N LEU A 679 27.85 7.25 16.50
CA LEU A 679 26.74 6.41 16.93
C LEU A 679 25.42 7.13 16.64
N PRO A 680 24.51 6.52 15.85
CA PRO A 680 23.15 7.01 15.77
C PRO A 680 22.53 7.10 17.17
N TRP A 681 21.77 8.15 17.41
CA TRP A 681 21.15 8.40 18.72
C TRP A 681 20.34 7.21 19.24
N HIS A 682 19.62 6.52 18.35
CA HIS A 682 18.78 5.38 18.70
C HIS A 682 19.58 4.12 19.11
N LEU A 683 20.88 4.01 18.80
CA LEU A 683 21.74 2.94 19.36
C LEU A 683 22.03 3.11 20.86
N LEU A 684 21.82 4.33 21.38
CA LEU A 684 22.00 4.71 22.77
C LEU A 684 20.66 4.87 23.51
N ASN A 685 19.56 4.35 22.94
CA ASN A 685 18.19 4.53 23.44
C ASN A 685 17.83 6.00 23.72
N VAL A 686 18.37 6.93 22.92
CA VAL A 686 17.99 8.34 22.94
C VAL A 686 16.70 8.50 22.14
N THR A 687 15.65 8.99 22.80
CA THR A 687 14.30 9.09 22.21
C THR A 687 14.09 10.41 21.48
N ASP A 688 14.76 11.47 21.94
CA ASP A 688 14.80 12.78 21.29
C ASP A 688 16.12 13.49 21.63
N PRO A 689 17.13 13.46 20.74
CA PRO A 689 18.40 14.14 21.00
C PRO A 689 18.23 15.67 21.02
N SER A 690 17.21 16.21 20.36
CA SER A 690 16.97 17.66 20.28
C SER A 690 16.55 18.30 21.59
N SER A 691 15.98 17.52 22.51
CA SER A 691 15.71 17.97 23.88
C SER A 691 16.44 17.15 24.96
N GLY A 692 17.34 16.27 24.53
CA GLY A 692 18.17 15.43 25.39
C GLY A 692 17.39 14.34 26.12
N GLN A 693 16.35 13.76 25.51
CA GLN A 693 15.54 12.70 26.12
C GLN A 693 16.14 11.33 25.86
N VAL A 694 16.13 10.49 26.90
CA VAL A 694 16.51 9.08 26.83
C VAL A 694 15.38 8.20 27.34
N LEU A 695 15.37 6.95 26.90
CA LEU A 695 14.30 6.00 27.20
C LEU A 695 14.20 5.73 28.71
N ASN A 696 13.01 5.91 29.28
CA ASN A 696 12.74 5.61 30.68
C ASN A 696 11.25 5.27 30.80
N ASP A 697 10.89 4.14 30.21
CA ASP A 697 9.53 3.64 30.20
C ASP A 697 9.02 3.35 31.63
N VAL A 698 7.71 3.49 31.83
CA VAL A 698 7.07 3.39 33.14
C VAL A 698 5.97 2.33 33.10
N GLU A 699 5.98 1.42 34.07
CA GLU A 699 4.98 0.35 34.12
C GLU A 699 3.55 0.91 34.29
N GLY A 700 2.63 0.42 33.47
CA GLY A 700 1.20 0.74 33.57
C GLY A 700 0.78 2.04 32.87
N THR A 701 1.69 2.71 32.15
CA THR A 701 1.37 3.82 31.26
C THR A 701 0.97 3.29 29.88
N PRO A 702 0.08 4.01 29.16
CA PRO A 702 -0.33 3.58 27.83
C PRO A 702 0.76 3.79 26.76
N ASP A 703 1.69 4.72 27.02
CA ASP A 703 2.74 5.14 26.08
C ASP A 703 4.13 4.86 26.67
N ILE A 704 5.11 4.65 25.77
CA ILE A 704 6.52 4.59 26.12
C ILE A 704 6.97 5.97 26.61
N GLU A 705 7.56 6.01 27.81
CA GLU A 705 8.03 7.26 28.43
C GLU A 705 9.54 7.51 28.24
N SER A 706 9.92 8.78 28.40
CA SER A 706 11.31 9.24 28.34
C SER A 706 11.65 10.18 29.51
N ILE A 707 12.95 10.34 29.76
CA ILE A 707 13.48 11.25 30.79
C ILE A 707 14.58 12.14 30.21
N LYS A 708 14.65 13.37 30.71
CA LYS A 708 15.70 14.30 30.32
C LYS A 708 17.06 13.85 30.87
N SER A 709 18.04 13.76 29.98
CA SER A 709 19.46 13.64 30.28
C SER A 709 20.16 14.98 30.10
N ASP A 710 20.97 15.37 31.09
CA ASP A 710 21.81 16.57 31.00
C ASP A 710 23.18 16.27 30.34
N ALA A 711 23.67 15.03 30.42
CA ALA A 711 25.01 14.67 30.00
C ALA A 711 25.22 13.15 29.90
N PHE A 712 26.11 12.75 29.00
CA PHE A 712 26.67 11.40 28.97
C PHE A 712 27.99 11.35 29.75
N ASN A 713 28.14 10.32 30.58
CA ASN A 713 29.37 10.06 31.33
C ASN A 713 30.08 8.86 30.71
N ILE A 714 31.33 9.04 30.34
CA ILE A 714 32.09 8.11 29.50
C ILE A 714 33.30 7.62 30.27
N LEU A 715 33.49 6.31 30.32
CA LEU A 715 34.64 5.67 30.96
C LEU A 715 35.42 4.88 29.92
N VAL A 716 36.71 5.16 29.77
CA VAL A 716 37.61 4.41 28.88
C VAL A 716 38.55 3.55 29.70
N TYR A 717 38.63 2.25 29.39
CA TYR A 717 39.57 1.32 30.02
C TYR A 717 40.20 0.36 29.00
N TYR A 718 41.39 -0.12 29.35
CA TYR A 718 42.21 -0.99 28.50
C TYR A 718 42.34 -2.37 29.14
N VAL A 719 42.21 -3.42 28.35
CA VAL A 719 42.34 -4.81 28.81
C VAL A 719 43.48 -5.46 28.06
N ASN A 720 44.43 -6.02 28.80
CA ASN A 720 45.57 -6.74 28.21
C ASN A 720 45.07 -8.01 27.52
N SER A 721 45.43 -8.18 26.24
CA SER A 721 44.97 -9.29 25.40
C SER A 721 45.50 -10.66 25.82
N THR A 722 46.56 -10.72 26.66
CA THR A 722 47.20 -11.98 27.07
C THR A 722 46.68 -12.56 28.39
N ASP A 723 46.40 -11.72 29.39
CA ASP A 723 45.97 -12.14 30.73
C ASP A 723 44.58 -11.60 31.12
N ASN A 724 43.94 -10.84 30.23
CA ASN A 724 42.66 -10.16 30.46
C ASN A 724 42.65 -9.23 31.69
N SER A 725 43.81 -8.77 32.14
CA SER A 725 43.90 -7.76 33.20
C SER A 725 43.46 -6.39 32.69
N ALA A 726 42.54 -5.74 33.41
CA ALA A 726 42.11 -4.38 33.11
C ALA A 726 43.04 -3.36 33.78
N ALA A 727 43.57 -2.43 33.00
CA ALA A 727 44.30 -1.27 33.50
C ALA A 727 43.35 -0.07 33.57
N PHE A 728 43.14 0.45 34.79
CA PHE A 728 42.38 1.67 35.04
C PHE A 728 43.21 2.67 35.86
N ASN A 729 43.19 3.95 35.47
CA ASN A 729 43.85 4.99 36.26
C ASN A 729 42.88 5.45 37.35
N SER A 730 43.10 5.00 38.60
CA SER A 730 42.23 5.29 39.76
C SER A 730 42.04 6.78 40.11
N SER A 731 42.69 7.69 39.39
CA SER A 731 42.57 9.15 39.55
C SER A 731 42.20 9.90 38.25
N GLY A 732 41.71 9.23 37.21
CA GLY A 732 41.16 9.91 36.02
C GLY A 732 40.48 8.95 35.05
N GLY A 733 39.26 9.27 34.61
CA GLY A 733 38.68 8.56 33.46
C GLY A 733 37.18 8.71 33.20
N GLU A 734 36.37 9.26 34.11
CA GLU A 734 34.99 9.64 33.78
C GLU A 734 34.99 10.99 33.07
N TYR A 735 34.68 10.99 31.79
CA TYR A 735 34.55 12.18 30.96
C TYR A 735 33.08 12.55 30.82
N LYS A 736 32.77 13.85 30.93
CA LYS A 736 31.40 14.34 30.84
C LYS A 736 31.18 15.05 29.50
N PHE A 737 30.26 14.55 28.69
CA PHE A 737 29.75 15.24 27.51
C PHE A 737 28.38 15.83 27.83
N SER A 738 28.23 17.15 27.71
CA SER A 738 26.94 17.81 28.00
C SER A 738 26.05 17.81 26.77
N LEU A 739 24.82 17.31 26.89
CA LEU A 739 23.85 17.34 25.81
C LEU A 739 23.32 18.77 25.63
N LYS A 740 23.41 19.29 24.40
CA LYS A 740 22.86 20.59 24.04
C LYS A 740 21.68 20.35 23.11
N GLY A 741 20.48 20.73 23.55
CA GLY A 741 19.29 20.66 22.73
C GLY A 741 19.27 21.72 21.62
N TRP A 742 18.34 21.55 20.68
CA TRP A 742 18.10 22.43 19.55
C TRP A 742 16.62 22.44 19.17
N ASP A 743 16.20 23.53 18.51
CA ASP A 743 14.89 23.63 17.86
C ASP A 743 15.00 23.86 16.34
N LYS A 744 16.22 24.13 15.85
CA LYS A 744 16.59 24.27 14.43
C LYS A 744 18.04 23.86 14.21
N HIS A 745 18.34 23.35 13.03
CA HIS A 745 19.69 22.99 12.62
C HIS A 745 20.05 23.50 11.23
N GLU A 746 21.35 23.71 11.06
CA GLU A 746 21.94 23.85 9.72
C GLU A 746 22.06 22.47 9.10
N TYR A 747 21.85 22.40 7.78
CA TYR A 747 21.99 21.17 7.01
C TYR A 747 22.62 21.51 5.65
N ARG A 748 23.15 20.50 4.98
CA ARG A 748 23.63 20.55 3.60
C ARG A 748 22.94 19.49 2.77
N MET A 749 22.88 19.74 1.46
CA MET A 749 22.38 18.79 0.48
C MET A 749 23.56 18.28 -0.36
N ARG A 750 23.65 16.96 -0.53
CA ARG A 750 24.72 16.29 -1.29
C ARG A 750 24.13 15.20 -2.19
N GLU A 751 24.60 15.11 -3.43
CA GLU A 751 24.29 13.98 -4.31
C GLU A 751 24.84 12.67 -3.70
N LYS A 752 23.97 11.66 -3.54
CA LYS A 752 24.39 10.29 -3.21
C LYS A 752 24.88 9.56 -4.46
N GLU A 753 25.46 8.37 -4.26
CA GLU A 753 25.88 7.53 -5.38
C GLU A 753 24.71 7.12 -6.28
N SER A 754 23.51 6.92 -5.70
CA SER A 754 22.27 6.63 -6.44
C SER A 754 21.92 7.70 -7.48
N TYR A 755 22.17 8.99 -7.21
CA TYR A 755 22.00 10.06 -8.19
C TYR A 755 22.89 9.85 -9.43
N ARG A 756 24.13 9.41 -9.23
CA ARG A 756 25.08 9.16 -10.33
C ARG A 756 24.67 7.95 -11.15
N GLU A 757 24.28 6.86 -10.49
CA GLU A 757 23.78 5.66 -11.14
C GLU A 757 22.51 5.95 -11.96
N PHE A 758 21.54 6.67 -11.39
CA PHE A 758 20.34 7.06 -12.14
C PHE A 758 20.67 7.97 -13.31
N LYS A 759 21.61 8.91 -13.16
CA LYS A 759 22.04 9.78 -14.24
C LYS A 759 22.53 9.00 -15.46
N GLU A 760 23.30 7.95 -15.24
CA GLU A 760 23.76 7.05 -16.29
C GLU A 760 22.61 6.19 -16.84
N LEU A 761 21.90 5.48 -15.96
CA LEU A 761 20.82 4.57 -16.33
C LEU A 761 19.74 5.28 -17.16
N PHE A 762 19.23 6.40 -16.65
CA PHE A 762 18.17 7.17 -17.31
C PHE A 762 18.61 7.73 -18.67
N ALA A 763 19.90 7.92 -18.95
CA ALA A 763 20.36 8.27 -20.29
C ALA A 763 20.17 7.12 -21.30
N GLY A 764 20.28 5.87 -20.83
CA GLY A 764 20.19 4.64 -21.61
C GLY A 764 18.75 4.15 -21.86
N LEU A 765 17.83 4.40 -20.93
CA LEU A 765 16.43 3.95 -21.05
C LEU A 765 15.70 4.68 -22.19
N LYS A 766 15.44 3.95 -23.28
CA LYS A 766 14.75 4.41 -24.48
C LYS A 766 13.75 3.36 -24.94
N VAL A 767 12.60 3.82 -25.42
CA VAL A 767 11.54 2.97 -25.94
C VAL A 767 11.35 3.19 -27.43
N THR A 768 10.91 2.15 -28.12
CA THR A 768 10.46 2.22 -29.53
C THR A 768 8.94 2.11 -29.60
N GLU A 769 8.36 2.36 -30.77
CA GLU A 769 6.91 2.26 -30.96
C GLU A 769 6.41 0.83 -30.70
N ASP A 770 5.19 0.74 -30.17
CA ASP A 770 4.49 -0.52 -29.95
C ASP A 770 4.13 -1.18 -31.30
N GLU A 771 4.36 -2.49 -31.42
CA GLU A 771 3.82 -3.28 -32.53
C GLU A 771 2.29 -3.31 -32.44
N LYS A 772 1.62 -2.92 -33.53
CA LYS A 772 0.17 -3.08 -33.66
C LYS A 772 -0.12 -4.52 -34.07
N ASN A 773 -0.71 -5.29 -33.16
CA ASN A 773 -1.37 -6.53 -33.53
C ASN A 773 -2.70 -6.18 -34.22
N GLU A 774 -2.73 -6.28 -35.55
CA GLU A 774 -3.95 -6.16 -36.32
C GLU A 774 -4.62 -7.54 -36.41
N LEU A 775 -5.75 -7.70 -35.72
CA LEU A 775 -6.70 -8.76 -36.04
C LEU A 775 -7.44 -8.38 -37.33
N SER A 776 -7.58 -9.32 -38.25
CA SER A 776 -8.14 -9.07 -39.58
C SER A 776 -9.66 -9.20 -39.65
N GLU A 777 -10.29 -9.95 -38.74
CA GLU A 777 -11.73 -10.24 -38.77
C GLU A 777 -12.31 -10.32 -37.34
N ASN A 778 -13.57 -9.88 -37.19
CA ASN A 778 -14.31 -9.97 -35.94
C ASN A 778 -14.77 -11.42 -35.71
N SER A 779 -14.74 -11.90 -34.45
CA SER A 779 -15.20 -13.23 -34.07
C SER A 779 -16.04 -13.20 -32.80
N TYR A 780 -17.02 -14.10 -32.72
CA TYR A 780 -17.97 -14.18 -31.61
C TYR A 780 -18.13 -15.63 -31.19
N LYS A 781 -17.84 -15.95 -29.93
CA LYS A 781 -18.04 -17.29 -29.38
C LYS A 781 -18.51 -17.24 -27.94
N ILE A 782 -19.33 -18.21 -27.55
CA ILE A 782 -19.65 -18.43 -26.15
C ILE A 782 -18.45 -19.07 -25.46
N ALA A 783 -18.03 -18.52 -24.32
CA ALA A 783 -16.95 -19.07 -23.52
C ALA A 783 -17.33 -20.45 -22.96
N GLU A 784 -16.37 -21.35 -22.86
CA GLU A 784 -16.60 -22.69 -22.35
C GLU A 784 -17.05 -22.70 -20.88
N TRP A 785 -16.48 -21.78 -20.10
CA TRP A 785 -16.79 -21.48 -18.70
C TRP A 785 -17.06 -19.98 -18.55
N TYR A 786 -17.85 -19.63 -17.54
CA TYR A 786 -18.17 -18.23 -17.22
C TYR A 786 -16.89 -17.40 -17.04
N GLN A 787 -16.92 -16.14 -17.48
CA GLN A 787 -15.78 -15.21 -17.57
C GLN A 787 -14.55 -15.77 -18.29
N ASN A 788 -14.73 -16.78 -19.15
CA ASN A 788 -13.65 -17.46 -19.86
C ASN A 788 -12.55 -17.99 -18.90
N LYS A 789 -12.96 -18.46 -17.72
CA LYS A 789 -12.08 -19.13 -16.74
C LYS A 789 -11.67 -20.52 -17.23
N ASP A 790 -10.60 -21.06 -16.65
CA ASP A 790 -10.06 -22.37 -17.02
C ASP A 790 -10.80 -23.55 -16.38
N GLY A 791 -11.97 -23.37 -15.77
CA GLY A 791 -12.74 -24.42 -15.11
C GLY A 791 -13.60 -23.89 -13.97
N ALA A 792 -14.27 -24.80 -13.25
CA ALA A 792 -15.19 -24.44 -12.18
C ALA A 792 -14.93 -25.19 -10.87
N ILE A 793 -15.24 -24.54 -9.75
CA ILE A 793 -15.26 -25.12 -8.41
C ILE A 793 -16.64 -24.86 -7.78
N THR A 794 -17.21 -25.87 -7.12
CA THR A 794 -18.44 -25.74 -6.34
C THR A 794 -18.21 -26.13 -4.90
N ILE A 795 -18.76 -25.34 -3.98
CA ILE A 795 -18.87 -25.67 -2.56
C ILE A 795 -20.29 -26.20 -2.33
N SER A 796 -20.40 -27.42 -1.80
CA SER A 796 -21.66 -28.08 -1.51
C SER A 796 -21.69 -28.55 -0.05
N TYR A 797 -22.86 -28.43 0.57
CA TYR A 797 -23.14 -28.89 1.92
C TYR A 797 -24.21 -29.97 1.92
N ASP A 798 -24.01 -31.01 2.74
CA ASP A 798 -25.01 -32.03 3.02
C ASP A 798 -25.67 -31.87 4.39
N ASP A 799 -26.80 -32.53 4.60
CA ASP A 799 -27.55 -32.64 5.86
C ASP A 799 -28.23 -31.39 6.42
N GLY A 800 -28.01 -30.21 5.83
CA GLY A 800 -28.66 -28.95 6.21
C GLY A 800 -28.49 -28.57 7.69
N THR A 801 -27.26 -28.63 8.22
CA THR A 801 -27.00 -28.33 9.63
C THR A 801 -26.88 -26.84 9.90
N LEU A 802 -27.30 -26.38 11.09
CA LEU A 802 -27.30 -24.97 11.45
C LEU A 802 -25.89 -24.36 11.52
N THR A 803 -24.86 -25.20 11.72
CA THR A 803 -23.46 -24.77 11.72
C THR A 803 -22.99 -24.26 10.37
N GLN A 804 -23.61 -24.72 9.28
CA GLN A 804 -23.34 -24.21 7.93
C GLN A 804 -23.77 -22.73 7.81
N LEU A 805 -24.87 -22.35 8.45
CA LEU A 805 -25.32 -20.95 8.53
C LEU A 805 -24.48 -20.14 9.53
N SER A 806 -24.21 -20.71 10.71
CA SER A 806 -23.59 -19.97 11.81
C SER A 806 -22.10 -19.70 11.58
N TYR A 807 -21.41 -20.59 10.86
CA TYR A 807 -19.96 -20.50 10.64
C TYR A 807 -19.59 -20.52 9.15
N GLY A 808 -20.34 -21.22 8.30
CA GLY A 808 -20.04 -21.31 6.87
C GLY A 808 -20.37 -20.04 6.11
N ILE A 809 -21.59 -19.51 6.26
CA ILE A 809 -22.05 -18.31 5.56
C ILE A 809 -21.17 -17.08 5.84
N PRO A 810 -20.78 -16.77 7.10
CA PRO A 810 -19.86 -15.66 7.36
C PRO A 810 -18.54 -15.74 6.57
N VAL A 811 -17.98 -16.93 6.40
CA VAL A 811 -16.76 -17.16 5.60
C VAL A 811 -17.04 -17.03 4.10
N LEU A 812 -18.16 -17.56 3.61
CA LEU A 812 -18.55 -17.41 2.21
C LEU A 812 -18.79 -15.94 1.84
N ASP A 813 -19.47 -15.18 2.72
CA ASP A 813 -19.72 -13.75 2.54
C ASP A 813 -18.42 -12.92 2.60
N LYS A 814 -17.47 -13.28 3.48
CA LYS A 814 -16.13 -12.68 3.55
C LYS A 814 -15.44 -12.69 2.18
N TYR A 815 -15.62 -13.75 1.38
CA TYR A 815 -15.02 -13.89 0.05
C TYR A 815 -16.01 -13.73 -1.11
N LYS A 816 -17.24 -13.29 -0.84
CA LYS A 816 -18.30 -13.06 -1.84
C LYS A 816 -18.64 -14.31 -2.66
N LEU A 817 -18.60 -15.49 -2.03
CA LEU A 817 -18.84 -16.79 -2.68
C LEU A 817 -20.24 -17.32 -2.39
N LYS A 818 -20.75 -18.16 -3.31
CA LYS A 818 -22.04 -18.85 -3.18
C LYS A 818 -21.85 -20.37 -3.21
N ALA A 819 -22.78 -21.08 -2.59
CA ALA A 819 -22.68 -22.52 -2.31
C ALA A 819 -24.02 -23.22 -2.48
N THR A 820 -23.99 -24.56 -2.45
CA THR A 820 -25.15 -25.45 -2.54
C THR A 820 -25.46 -26.05 -1.17
N PHE A 821 -26.71 -26.03 -0.73
CA PHE A 821 -27.15 -26.58 0.56
C PHE A 821 -28.19 -27.67 0.34
N ALA A 822 -27.80 -28.93 0.51
CA ALA A 822 -28.69 -30.07 0.36
C ALA A 822 -29.46 -30.33 1.66
N LEU A 823 -30.77 -30.13 1.62
CA LEU A 823 -31.64 -30.25 2.79
C LEU A 823 -32.39 -31.59 2.80
N ILE A 824 -32.55 -32.15 4.00
CA ILE A 824 -33.42 -33.30 4.24
C ILE A 824 -34.81 -32.74 4.55
N SER A 825 -35.74 -32.94 3.61
CA SER A 825 -37.00 -32.20 3.61
C SER A 825 -37.92 -32.56 4.77
N GLU A 826 -37.93 -33.80 5.26
CA GLU A 826 -38.71 -34.15 6.45
C GLU A 826 -38.11 -33.52 7.73
N TRP A 827 -36.79 -33.38 7.81
CA TRP A 827 -36.12 -32.79 8.98
C TRP A 827 -36.20 -31.27 9.02
N THR A 828 -36.59 -30.64 7.92
CA THR A 828 -36.70 -29.19 7.79
C THR A 828 -38.08 -28.75 8.29
N LYS A 829 -38.11 -28.02 9.42
CA LYS A 829 -39.34 -27.43 9.98
C LYS A 829 -39.37 -25.93 9.71
N GLU A 830 -40.48 -25.25 10.04
CA GLU A 830 -40.62 -23.81 9.77
C GLU A 830 -39.49 -22.98 10.41
N ASN A 831 -39.14 -23.34 11.64
CA ASN A 831 -38.01 -22.80 12.38
C ASN A 831 -36.95 -23.89 12.57
N MET A 832 -35.74 -23.45 12.97
CA MET A 832 -34.64 -24.34 13.31
C MET A 832 -35.08 -25.38 14.34
N SER A 833 -34.71 -26.64 14.13
CA SER A 833 -35.08 -27.75 15.00
C SER A 833 -33.98 -28.80 15.06
N SER A 834 -33.90 -29.48 16.20
CA SER A 834 -32.93 -30.55 16.42
C SER A 834 -33.43 -31.87 15.83
N SER A 835 -32.62 -32.48 14.97
CA SER A 835 -32.90 -33.79 14.37
C SER A 835 -31.66 -34.68 14.45
N ALA A 836 -31.84 -35.99 14.46
CA ALA A 836 -30.75 -36.95 14.49
C ALA A 836 -31.08 -38.14 13.60
N GLU A 837 -30.07 -38.66 12.92
CA GLU A 837 -30.15 -40.01 12.38
C GLU A 837 -30.24 -41.02 13.53
N LYS A 838 -30.95 -42.13 13.30
CA LYS A 838 -31.07 -43.20 14.29
C LYS A 838 -29.69 -43.79 14.62
N GLY A 839 -29.24 -43.61 15.86
CA GLY A 839 -27.91 -44.06 16.31
C GLY A 839 -26.80 -43.02 16.17
N SER A 840 -27.13 -41.80 15.72
CA SER A 840 -26.23 -40.64 15.69
C SER A 840 -26.58 -39.61 16.77
N PHE A 841 -25.72 -38.60 16.94
CA PHE A 841 -25.98 -37.48 17.85
C PHE A 841 -26.94 -36.46 17.21
N THR A 842 -27.64 -35.70 18.05
CA THR A 842 -28.58 -34.68 17.59
C THR A 842 -27.85 -33.41 17.16
N VAL A 843 -28.20 -32.89 15.98
CA VAL A 843 -27.69 -31.63 15.45
C VAL A 843 -28.86 -30.72 15.10
N GLU A 844 -28.71 -29.42 15.35
CA GLU A 844 -29.69 -28.44 14.89
C GLU A 844 -29.67 -28.31 13.37
N LYS A 845 -30.86 -28.29 12.78
CA LYS A 845 -31.07 -28.23 11.34
C LYS A 845 -31.58 -26.85 10.91
N ILE A 846 -31.24 -26.47 9.69
CA ILE A 846 -31.78 -25.30 9.00
C ILE A 846 -33.30 -25.45 8.90
N GLY A 847 -34.04 -24.39 9.23
CA GLY A 847 -35.49 -24.31 9.02
C GLY A 847 -35.86 -23.62 7.71
N TRP A 848 -37.14 -23.65 7.34
CA TRP A 848 -37.64 -23.03 6.11
C TRP A 848 -37.36 -21.52 6.04
N ASN A 849 -37.43 -20.82 7.18
CA ASN A 849 -37.06 -19.41 7.26
C ASN A 849 -35.62 -19.15 6.81
N GLN A 850 -34.66 -19.95 7.32
CA GLN A 850 -33.25 -19.82 6.95
C GLN A 850 -32.99 -20.27 5.50
N ALA A 851 -33.65 -21.34 5.04
CA ALA A 851 -33.52 -21.81 3.66
C ALA A 851 -33.99 -20.77 2.63
N ARG A 852 -35.07 -20.02 2.93
CA ARG A 852 -35.52 -18.90 2.10
C ARG A 852 -34.49 -17.78 2.05
N LEU A 853 -33.89 -17.41 3.18
CA LEU A 853 -32.83 -16.40 3.22
C LEU A 853 -31.61 -16.81 2.39
N LEU A 854 -31.15 -18.07 2.52
CA LEU A 854 -30.04 -18.59 1.72
C LEU A 854 -30.32 -18.48 0.22
N ARG A 855 -31.52 -18.88 -0.21
CA ARG A 855 -31.96 -18.75 -1.60
C ARG A 855 -31.98 -17.29 -2.05
N ASP A 856 -32.56 -16.39 -1.24
CA ASP A 856 -32.71 -14.97 -1.59
C ASP A 856 -31.34 -14.26 -1.68
N GLU A 857 -30.34 -14.74 -0.94
CA GLU A 857 -28.93 -14.32 -1.05
C GLU A 857 -28.17 -15.02 -2.19
N GLY A 858 -28.83 -15.84 -3.01
CA GLY A 858 -28.26 -16.46 -4.22
C GLY A 858 -27.53 -17.79 -4.00
N HIS A 859 -27.67 -18.42 -2.83
CA HIS A 859 -27.23 -19.81 -2.64
C HIS A 859 -28.22 -20.79 -3.26
N GLU A 860 -27.75 -21.98 -3.62
CA GLU A 860 -28.64 -23.04 -4.08
C GLU A 860 -29.19 -23.84 -2.90
N ILE A 861 -30.49 -24.13 -2.91
CA ILE A 861 -31.08 -25.19 -2.09
C ILE A 861 -31.24 -26.45 -2.96
N ALA A 862 -30.65 -27.55 -2.50
CA ALA A 862 -30.72 -28.87 -3.14
C ALA A 862 -31.49 -29.86 -2.26
N SER A 863 -31.88 -30.99 -2.84
CA SER A 863 -32.58 -32.07 -2.13
C SER A 863 -31.61 -33.14 -1.66
N HIS A 864 -31.64 -33.50 -0.38
CA HIS A 864 -30.93 -34.65 0.18
C HIS A 864 -31.88 -35.81 0.54
N GLY A 865 -32.99 -35.93 -0.21
CA GLY A 865 -34.02 -36.92 0.01
C GLY A 865 -34.98 -36.60 1.16
N PHE A 866 -36.07 -37.37 1.24
CA PHE A 866 -37.16 -37.07 2.18
C PHE A 866 -36.80 -37.38 3.64
N MET A 867 -36.33 -38.60 3.93
CA MET A 867 -36.08 -39.07 5.32
C MET A 867 -34.63 -39.50 5.57
N HIS A 868 -33.67 -39.06 4.74
CA HIS A 868 -32.26 -39.45 4.82
C HIS A 868 -32.05 -40.97 4.91
N VAL A 869 -32.47 -41.68 3.86
CA VAL A 869 -32.48 -43.15 3.82
C VAL A 869 -31.45 -43.71 2.83
N LYS A 870 -30.93 -44.89 3.14
CA LYS A 870 -29.98 -45.59 2.28
C LYS A 870 -30.69 -46.27 1.09
N MET A 871 -30.85 -45.52 0.01
CA MET A 871 -31.75 -45.85 -1.12
C MET A 871 -31.34 -47.08 -1.95
N ASP A 872 -30.06 -47.43 -1.99
CA ASP A 872 -29.53 -48.61 -2.69
C ASP A 872 -29.94 -49.93 -1.99
N THR A 873 -30.29 -49.89 -0.71
CA THR A 873 -30.74 -51.05 0.08
C THR A 873 -32.24 -51.31 0.04
N MET A 874 -33.04 -50.46 -0.62
CA MET A 874 -34.50 -50.58 -0.71
C MET A 874 -34.99 -50.81 -2.15
N SER A 875 -36.30 -51.09 -2.28
CA SER A 875 -36.95 -51.22 -3.59
C SER A 875 -36.89 -49.91 -4.37
N VAL A 876 -36.81 -50.00 -5.71
CA VAL A 876 -36.84 -48.83 -6.61
C VAL A 876 -38.05 -47.95 -6.34
N SER A 877 -39.23 -48.54 -6.08
CA SER A 877 -40.46 -47.80 -5.79
C SER A 877 -40.38 -46.95 -4.53
N MET A 878 -39.81 -47.49 -3.45
CA MET A 878 -39.63 -46.74 -2.20
C MET A 878 -38.60 -45.63 -2.36
N ALA A 879 -37.49 -45.92 -3.04
CA ALA A 879 -36.48 -44.90 -3.31
C ALA A 879 -37.06 -43.76 -4.18
N THR A 880 -37.85 -44.09 -5.20
CA THR A 880 -38.53 -43.13 -6.08
C THR A 880 -39.47 -42.22 -5.26
N TYR A 881 -40.26 -42.79 -4.34
CA TYR A 881 -41.09 -42.01 -3.43
C TYR A 881 -40.26 -41.00 -2.62
N HIS A 882 -39.14 -41.42 -2.03
CA HIS A 882 -38.30 -40.50 -1.24
C HIS A 882 -37.64 -39.39 -2.08
N ILE A 883 -37.38 -39.64 -3.36
CA ILE A 883 -36.83 -38.67 -4.30
C ILE A 883 -37.88 -37.63 -4.71
N GLU A 884 -39.06 -38.10 -5.14
CA GLU A 884 -40.18 -37.27 -5.59
C GLU A 884 -40.78 -36.45 -4.46
N GLU A 885 -41.04 -37.08 -3.31
CA GLU A 885 -41.65 -36.41 -2.16
C GLU A 885 -40.75 -35.31 -1.61
N SER A 886 -39.43 -35.53 -1.62
CA SER A 886 -38.50 -34.48 -1.19
C SER A 886 -38.56 -33.25 -2.10
N LYS A 887 -38.65 -33.47 -3.42
CA LYS A 887 -38.76 -32.37 -4.38
C LYS A 887 -40.03 -31.58 -4.12
N ARG A 888 -41.16 -32.28 -4.01
CA ARG A 888 -42.48 -31.68 -3.76
C ARG A 888 -42.46 -30.81 -2.51
N VAL A 889 -41.96 -31.34 -1.39
CA VAL A 889 -41.91 -30.62 -0.11
C VAL A 889 -41.00 -29.38 -0.20
N LEU A 890 -39.82 -29.49 -0.81
CA LEU A 890 -38.90 -28.36 -0.96
C LEU A 890 -39.50 -27.26 -1.86
N GLU A 891 -40.04 -27.63 -3.02
CA GLU A 891 -40.63 -26.69 -3.97
C GLU A 891 -41.88 -26.00 -3.39
N GLU A 892 -42.72 -26.71 -2.62
CA GLU A 892 -43.88 -26.12 -1.95
C GLU A 892 -43.50 -25.10 -0.86
N ASN A 893 -42.48 -25.40 -0.04
CA ASN A 893 -42.11 -24.53 1.09
C ASN A 893 -41.21 -23.35 0.69
N LEU A 894 -40.47 -23.49 -0.41
CA LEU A 894 -39.62 -22.44 -0.94
C LEU A 894 -40.36 -21.64 -2.02
N GLY A 895 -41.22 -22.26 -2.83
CA GLY A 895 -41.83 -21.58 -3.98
C GLY A 895 -40.84 -21.36 -5.14
N SER A 896 -39.82 -22.22 -5.23
CA SER A 896 -38.80 -22.20 -6.28
C SER A 896 -38.45 -23.62 -6.70
N LYS A 897 -38.12 -23.83 -7.98
CA LYS A 897 -37.71 -25.14 -8.51
C LYS A 897 -36.44 -25.65 -7.83
N ILE A 898 -36.37 -26.96 -7.61
CA ILE A 898 -35.18 -27.64 -7.09
C ILE A 898 -34.53 -28.46 -8.20
N PHE A 899 -33.31 -28.06 -8.59
CA PHE A 899 -32.62 -28.66 -9.72
C PHE A 899 -31.71 -29.83 -9.35
N THR A 900 -31.17 -29.84 -8.13
CA THR A 900 -30.12 -30.78 -7.71
C THR A 900 -30.63 -31.78 -6.68
N PHE A 901 -30.35 -33.05 -6.92
CA PHE A 901 -30.53 -34.14 -5.96
C PHE A 901 -29.18 -34.69 -5.49
N VAL A 902 -28.99 -34.77 -4.18
CA VAL A 902 -27.81 -35.37 -3.58
C VAL A 902 -28.21 -36.69 -2.95
N PHE A 903 -27.62 -37.80 -3.41
CA PHE A 903 -27.94 -39.13 -2.87
C PHE A 903 -27.38 -39.30 -1.45
N PRO A 904 -28.23 -39.56 -0.43
CA PRO A 904 -27.77 -39.94 0.89
C PRO A 904 -26.92 -41.22 0.82
N TYR A 905 -25.86 -41.26 1.62
CA TYR A 905 -24.88 -42.37 1.65
C TYR A 905 -24.24 -42.70 0.30
N SER A 906 -24.21 -41.76 -0.64
CA SER A 906 -23.63 -41.95 -1.98
C SER A 906 -24.22 -43.17 -2.72
N ALA A 907 -25.53 -43.39 -2.61
CA ALA A 907 -26.20 -44.52 -3.25
C ALA A 907 -26.00 -44.51 -4.78
N THR A 908 -25.45 -45.59 -5.34
CA THR A 908 -25.09 -45.70 -6.77
C THR A 908 -25.79 -46.88 -7.47
N ARG A 909 -27.11 -46.78 -7.73
CA ARG A 909 -27.84 -47.74 -8.57
C ARG A 909 -28.42 -47.02 -9.78
N ASP A 910 -28.28 -47.59 -10.98
CA ASP A 910 -28.69 -46.91 -12.23
C ASP A 910 -30.17 -46.52 -12.24
N GLU A 911 -31.05 -47.31 -11.62
CA GLU A 911 -32.47 -46.98 -11.52
C GLU A 911 -32.73 -45.76 -10.63
N LEU A 912 -31.83 -45.44 -9.69
CA LEU A 912 -31.95 -44.27 -8.82
C LEU A 912 -31.63 -42.97 -9.58
N PHE A 913 -30.64 -42.99 -10.47
CA PHE A 913 -30.34 -41.84 -11.34
C PHE A 913 -31.52 -41.56 -12.29
N ASN A 914 -32.11 -42.62 -12.84
CA ASN A 914 -33.32 -42.51 -13.66
C ASN A 914 -34.51 -41.99 -12.84
N ALA A 915 -34.69 -42.43 -11.59
CA ALA A 915 -35.74 -41.93 -10.72
C ALA A 915 -35.57 -40.43 -10.40
N ALA A 916 -34.35 -39.97 -10.11
CA ALA A 916 -34.07 -38.55 -9.90
C ALA A 916 -34.34 -37.71 -11.17
N SER A 917 -33.91 -38.19 -12.33
CA SER A 917 -34.20 -37.54 -13.62
C SER A 917 -35.71 -37.46 -13.90
N ASN A 918 -36.45 -38.57 -13.70
CA ASN A 918 -37.90 -38.63 -13.91
C ASN A 918 -38.68 -37.75 -12.92
N ALA A 919 -38.18 -37.58 -11.69
CA ALA A 919 -38.74 -36.64 -10.72
C ALA A 919 -38.49 -35.17 -11.12
N GLY A 920 -37.73 -34.90 -12.18
CA GLY A 920 -37.46 -33.57 -12.71
C GLY A 920 -36.22 -32.90 -12.12
N TYR A 921 -35.33 -33.63 -11.46
CA TYR A 921 -34.00 -33.09 -11.12
C TYR A 921 -33.11 -33.09 -12.36
N LEU A 922 -32.37 -31.99 -12.55
CA LEU A 922 -31.46 -31.80 -13.67
C LEU A 922 -30.04 -32.25 -13.35
N PHE A 923 -29.68 -32.15 -12.07
CA PHE A 923 -28.40 -32.55 -11.56
C PHE A 923 -28.59 -33.57 -10.45
N ALA A 924 -27.71 -34.56 -10.40
CA ALA A 924 -27.58 -35.37 -9.21
C ALA A 924 -26.13 -35.75 -8.95
N ARG A 925 -25.75 -35.83 -7.67
CA ARG A 925 -24.37 -36.09 -7.26
C ARG A 925 -24.22 -37.22 -6.26
N THR A 926 -23.05 -37.86 -6.29
CA THR A 926 -22.61 -38.94 -5.41
C THR A 926 -21.21 -38.65 -4.84
N GLY A 927 -20.78 -39.40 -3.82
CA GLY A 927 -19.47 -39.25 -3.17
C GLY A 927 -18.32 -39.98 -3.86
N GLU A 928 -18.22 -39.91 -5.20
CA GLU A 928 -17.07 -40.44 -5.93
C GLU A 928 -15.88 -39.47 -5.86
N GLU A 929 -14.74 -39.88 -5.30
CA GLU A 929 -13.53 -39.06 -5.04
C GLU A 929 -12.72 -38.72 -6.32
N THR A 930 -13.37 -38.07 -7.30
CA THR A 930 -12.74 -37.64 -8.56
C THR A 930 -13.23 -36.26 -9.02
N ILE A 931 -12.59 -35.70 -10.06
CA ILE A 931 -12.93 -34.42 -10.67
C ILE A 931 -13.76 -34.67 -11.94
N ASN A 932 -14.81 -33.88 -12.15
CA ASN A 932 -15.69 -34.04 -13.30
C ASN A 932 -15.08 -33.43 -14.56
N GLU A 933 -14.94 -34.24 -15.62
CA GLU A 933 -14.49 -33.77 -16.93
C GLU A 933 -15.69 -33.42 -17.81
N LYS A 934 -15.68 -32.23 -18.42
CA LYS A 934 -16.82 -31.76 -19.21
C LYS A 934 -17.19 -32.72 -20.34
N GLY A 935 -16.20 -33.25 -21.06
CA GLY A 935 -16.43 -34.15 -22.21
C GLY A 935 -16.99 -35.53 -21.87
N SER A 936 -17.00 -35.94 -20.60
CA SER A 936 -17.53 -37.22 -20.12
C SER A 936 -18.55 -37.05 -18.98
N LEU A 937 -19.10 -35.83 -18.86
CA LEU A 937 -19.95 -35.43 -17.75
C LEU A 937 -21.30 -36.15 -17.78
N ASN A 938 -21.63 -36.85 -16.69
CA ASN A 938 -23.00 -37.30 -16.43
C ASN A 938 -23.63 -36.39 -15.38
N LEU A 939 -24.50 -35.49 -15.82
CA LEU A 939 -25.14 -34.50 -14.94
C LEU A 939 -26.03 -35.13 -13.86
N HIS A 940 -26.53 -36.35 -14.07
CA HIS A 940 -27.28 -37.12 -13.07
C HIS A 940 -26.39 -38.00 -12.19
N LYS A 941 -25.06 -37.92 -12.36
CA LYS A 941 -24.06 -38.67 -11.60
C LYS A 941 -22.75 -37.88 -11.45
N LEU A 942 -22.84 -36.67 -10.90
CA LEU A 942 -21.69 -35.82 -10.61
C LEU A 942 -20.86 -36.39 -9.45
N ALA A 943 -19.54 -36.39 -9.61
CA ALA A 943 -18.56 -36.79 -8.60
C ALA A 943 -18.24 -35.64 -7.65
N THR A 944 -17.90 -35.95 -6.40
CA THR A 944 -17.56 -34.97 -5.36
C THR A 944 -16.38 -35.42 -4.53
N ILE A 945 -15.55 -34.47 -4.13
CA ILE A 945 -14.46 -34.68 -3.19
C ILE A 945 -14.97 -34.33 -1.80
N ALA A 946 -15.10 -35.33 -0.93
CA ALA A 946 -15.59 -35.10 0.42
C ALA A 946 -14.48 -34.55 1.34
N VAL A 947 -14.84 -33.53 2.12
CA VAL A 947 -14.01 -33.02 3.20
C VAL A 947 -14.43 -33.73 4.48
N TYR A 948 -13.67 -34.76 4.85
CA TYR A 948 -14.00 -35.64 5.97
C TYR A 948 -13.62 -35.04 7.33
N ASN A 949 -12.54 -34.29 7.39
CA ASN A 949 -12.06 -33.62 8.60
C ASN A 949 -11.00 -32.57 8.23
N GLU A 950 -10.34 -32.00 9.24
CA GLU A 950 -9.30 -30.98 9.08
C GLU A 950 -8.06 -31.43 8.29
N TYR A 951 -7.86 -32.74 8.10
CA TYR A 951 -6.68 -33.32 7.48
C TYR A 951 -6.98 -34.10 6.20
N THR A 952 -8.24 -34.21 5.78
CA THR A 952 -8.64 -35.05 4.64
C THR A 952 -9.72 -34.38 3.81
N PRO A 953 -9.35 -33.74 2.67
CA PRO A 953 -7.97 -33.51 2.23
C PRO A 953 -7.26 -32.48 3.12
N SER A 954 -5.93 -32.61 3.23
CA SER A 954 -5.08 -31.55 3.75
C SER A 954 -5.12 -30.32 2.83
N LEU A 955 -4.72 -29.15 3.35
CA LEU A 955 -4.67 -27.90 2.57
C LEU A 955 -3.79 -28.03 1.31
N TYR A 956 -2.67 -28.75 1.41
CA TYR A 956 -1.79 -29.00 0.26
C TYR A 956 -2.41 -29.94 -0.79
N GLU A 957 -3.08 -31.01 -0.37
CA GLU A 957 -3.80 -31.91 -1.29
C GLU A 957 -4.95 -31.19 -1.99
N LEU A 958 -5.66 -30.32 -1.27
CA LEU A 958 -6.72 -29.49 -1.81
C LEU A 958 -6.17 -28.52 -2.85
N TYR A 959 -5.10 -27.80 -2.53
CA TYR A 959 -4.39 -26.91 -3.47
C TYR A 959 -3.93 -27.66 -4.73
N SER A 960 -3.34 -28.85 -4.59
CA SER A 960 -2.91 -29.69 -5.70
C SER A 960 -4.07 -30.12 -6.62
N LYS A 961 -5.25 -30.34 -6.06
CA LYS A 961 -6.47 -30.62 -6.83
C LYS A 961 -6.96 -29.39 -7.60
N PHE A 962 -6.85 -28.20 -7.02
CA PHE A 962 -7.20 -26.96 -7.72
C PHE A 962 -6.30 -26.72 -8.93
N MET A 963 -4.99 -26.91 -8.78
CA MET A 963 -4.03 -26.74 -9.88
C MET A 963 -4.22 -27.78 -11.00
N SER A 964 -4.67 -29.00 -10.68
CA SER A 964 -4.92 -30.05 -11.68
C SER A 964 -6.32 -30.02 -12.32
N SER A 965 -7.19 -29.06 -11.94
CA SER A 965 -8.57 -28.97 -12.41
C SER A 965 -8.76 -28.21 -13.73
N ASN A 966 -7.70 -27.93 -14.52
CA ASN A 966 -7.78 -27.19 -15.79
C ASN A 966 -8.76 -27.88 -16.77
N GLY A 967 -9.74 -27.13 -17.26
CA GLY A 967 -10.85 -27.58 -18.09
C GLY A 967 -11.90 -28.43 -17.38
N LYS A 968 -11.85 -28.56 -16.04
CA LYS A 968 -12.68 -29.49 -15.26
C LYS A 968 -13.58 -28.78 -14.25
N TRP A 969 -14.54 -29.53 -13.72
CA TRP A 969 -15.44 -29.10 -12.65
C TRP A 969 -15.21 -29.91 -11.37
N LEU A 970 -14.67 -29.23 -10.36
CA LEU A 970 -14.45 -29.77 -9.03
C LEU A 970 -15.62 -29.42 -8.11
N ILE A 971 -16.15 -30.40 -7.38
CA ILE A 971 -17.20 -30.19 -6.39
C ILE A 971 -16.68 -30.66 -5.04
N LEU A 972 -16.57 -29.73 -4.08
CA LEU A 972 -16.19 -30.00 -2.70
C LEU A 972 -17.44 -30.21 -1.85
N ASN A 973 -17.46 -31.27 -1.05
CA ASN A 973 -18.57 -31.58 -0.17
C ASN A 973 -18.19 -31.43 1.32
N TYR A 974 -18.96 -30.60 2.03
CA TYR A 974 -18.86 -30.33 3.46
C TYR A 974 -20.12 -30.83 4.17
N HIS A 975 -20.05 -31.19 5.46
CA HIS A 975 -21.24 -31.51 6.25
C HIS A 975 -21.37 -30.58 7.45
N ASN A 976 -20.44 -30.65 8.40
CA ASN A 976 -20.51 -29.87 9.63
C ASN A 976 -19.33 -28.90 9.77
N ILE A 977 -19.59 -27.75 10.40
CA ILE A 977 -18.55 -26.81 10.81
C ILE A 977 -18.63 -26.66 12.34
N PHE A 978 -17.89 -27.48 13.09
CA PHE A 978 -17.98 -27.49 14.55
C PHE A 978 -16.80 -26.76 15.18
N THR A 979 -17.06 -25.98 16.22
CA THR A 979 -15.98 -25.42 17.04
C THR A 979 -15.31 -26.53 17.85
N ASN A 980 -14.03 -26.32 18.20
CA ASN A 980 -13.22 -27.33 18.91
C ASN A 980 -13.78 -27.73 20.28
N ASP A 981 -14.58 -26.86 20.90
CA ASP A 981 -15.21 -27.00 22.20
C ASP A 981 -16.69 -27.44 22.12
N SER A 982 -17.22 -27.66 20.91
CA SER A 982 -18.63 -28.03 20.75
C SER A 982 -18.96 -29.37 21.42
N LYS A 983 -20.23 -29.53 21.81
CA LYS A 983 -20.72 -30.77 22.43
C LYS A 983 -20.53 -31.96 21.49
N GLU A 984 -20.77 -31.75 20.20
CA GLU A 984 -20.65 -32.74 19.13
C GLU A 984 -19.20 -33.22 18.98
N MET A 985 -18.23 -32.29 18.93
CA MET A 985 -16.80 -32.64 18.84
C MET A 985 -16.32 -33.40 20.07
N ASN A 986 -16.80 -33.03 21.26
CA ASN A 986 -16.49 -33.75 22.49
C ASN A 986 -17.01 -35.20 22.47
N VAL A 987 -18.23 -35.41 21.95
CA VAL A 987 -18.81 -36.77 21.79
C VAL A 987 -18.04 -37.59 20.76
N LEU A 988 -17.68 -37.01 19.62
CA LEU A 988 -16.91 -37.69 18.58
C LEU A 988 -15.53 -38.12 19.10
N ARG A 989 -14.83 -37.22 19.80
CA ARG A 989 -13.54 -37.51 20.44
C ARG A 989 -13.67 -38.60 21.52
N SER A 990 -14.69 -38.55 22.37
CA SER A 990 -14.87 -39.56 23.43
C SER A 990 -15.13 -40.97 22.89
N HIS A 991 -15.62 -41.08 21.65
CA HIS A 991 -15.87 -42.36 20.97
C HIS A 991 -14.78 -42.73 19.94
N ASN A 992 -13.67 -42.00 19.88
CA ASN A 992 -12.56 -42.21 18.94
C ASN A 992 -12.98 -42.23 17.45
N VAL A 993 -13.92 -41.34 17.07
CA VAL A 993 -14.34 -41.17 15.67
C VAL A 993 -13.42 -40.15 14.99
N TYR A 994 -12.68 -40.56 13.96
CA TYR A 994 -11.71 -39.71 13.24
C TYR A 994 -12.25 -39.14 11.91
N SER A 995 -13.10 -39.88 11.21
CA SER A 995 -13.84 -39.37 10.04
C SER A 995 -15.11 -38.69 10.51
N THR A 996 -14.96 -37.47 11.00
CA THR A 996 -16.04 -36.74 11.68
C THR A 996 -17.04 -36.07 10.74
N TYR A 997 -16.70 -35.97 9.44
CA TYR A 997 -17.39 -35.13 8.46
C TYR A 997 -17.58 -33.71 9.00
N SER A 998 -16.55 -33.19 9.67
CA SER A 998 -16.59 -31.87 10.29
C SER A 998 -15.23 -31.18 10.24
N VAL A 999 -15.26 -29.89 10.00
CA VAL A 999 -14.09 -29.00 10.06
C VAL A 999 -14.34 -27.91 11.09
N THR A 1000 -13.29 -27.29 11.62
CA THR A 1000 -13.45 -26.05 12.40
C THR A 1000 -13.73 -24.85 11.50
N PRO A 1001 -14.33 -23.78 12.04
CA PRO A 1001 -14.47 -22.52 11.30
C PRO A 1001 -13.15 -21.97 10.75
N GLU A 1002 -12.05 -22.11 11.51
CA GLU A 1002 -10.72 -21.67 11.08
C GLU A 1002 -10.21 -22.47 9.88
N MET A 1003 -10.30 -23.81 9.94
CA MET A 1003 -9.90 -24.65 8.81
C MET A 1003 -10.79 -24.42 7.59
N PHE A 1004 -12.09 -24.19 7.80
CA PHE A 1004 -13.01 -23.83 6.74
C PHE A 1004 -12.61 -22.52 6.06
N ASP A 1005 -12.28 -21.47 6.82
CA ASP A 1005 -11.79 -20.19 6.28
C ASP A 1005 -10.55 -20.38 5.39
N LYS A 1006 -9.54 -21.13 5.86
CA LYS A 1006 -8.33 -21.45 5.10
C LYS A 1006 -8.64 -22.18 3.79
N GLN A 1007 -9.52 -23.18 3.82
CA GLN A 1007 -9.90 -23.93 2.62
C GLN A 1007 -10.68 -23.06 1.62
N ILE A 1008 -11.62 -22.24 2.09
CA ILE A 1008 -12.38 -21.34 1.21
C ILE A 1008 -11.49 -20.23 0.63
N ARG A 1009 -10.50 -19.74 1.39
CA ARG A 1009 -9.48 -18.83 0.88
C ARG A 1009 -8.70 -19.45 -0.29
N LEU A 1010 -8.28 -20.71 -0.17
CA LEU A 1010 -7.65 -21.44 -1.29
C LEU A 1010 -8.60 -21.61 -2.49
N VAL A 1011 -9.90 -21.84 -2.25
CA VAL A 1011 -10.90 -21.89 -3.33
C VAL A 1011 -10.97 -20.55 -4.07
N ARG A 1012 -11.05 -19.42 -3.36
CA ARG A 1012 -11.03 -18.07 -3.94
C ARG A 1012 -9.77 -17.84 -4.79
N ASN A 1013 -8.61 -18.24 -4.27
CA ASN A 1013 -7.31 -18.03 -4.90
C ASN A 1013 -7.03 -18.98 -6.08
N SER A 1014 -7.92 -19.93 -6.37
CA SER A 1014 -7.72 -20.95 -7.41
C SER A 1014 -7.77 -20.43 -8.86
N GLY A 1015 -8.22 -19.19 -9.06
CA GLY A 1015 -8.45 -18.61 -10.39
C GLY A 1015 -9.64 -19.21 -11.15
N ARG A 1016 -10.44 -20.09 -10.51
CA ARG A 1016 -11.58 -20.77 -11.14
C ARG A 1016 -12.88 -20.01 -11.03
N TRP A 1017 -13.85 -20.38 -11.84
CA TRP A 1017 -15.22 -19.95 -11.65
C TRP A 1017 -15.83 -20.68 -10.45
N ILE A 1018 -16.19 -19.94 -9.39
CA ILE A 1018 -16.76 -20.51 -8.18
C ILE A 1018 -18.27 -20.25 -8.16
N ALA A 1019 -19.08 -21.31 -8.24
CA ALA A 1019 -20.54 -21.19 -8.24
C ALA A 1019 -21.26 -22.47 -7.75
N PRO A 1020 -22.53 -22.36 -7.32
CA PRO A 1020 -23.35 -23.52 -6.94
C PRO A 1020 -23.59 -24.53 -8.08
N ILE A 1021 -24.04 -25.75 -7.74
CA ILE A 1021 -24.20 -26.85 -8.70
C ILE A 1021 -25.18 -26.48 -9.81
N ASN A 1022 -26.33 -25.91 -9.45
CA ASN A 1022 -27.32 -25.50 -10.43
C ASN A 1022 -26.83 -24.40 -11.36
N VAL A 1023 -25.91 -23.53 -10.95
CA VAL A 1023 -25.41 -22.45 -11.81
C VAL A 1023 -24.44 -23.04 -12.83
N VAL A 1024 -23.45 -23.83 -12.38
CA VAL A 1024 -22.46 -24.45 -13.26
C VAL A 1024 -23.12 -25.46 -14.21
N GLY A 1025 -23.97 -26.33 -13.68
CA GLY A 1025 -24.66 -27.35 -14.46
C GLY A 1025 -25.59 -26.76 -15.53
N ARG A 1026 -26.37 -25.71 -15.19
CA ARG A 1026 -27.25 -25.04 -16.16
C ARG A 1026 -26.44 -24.32 -17.24
N TYR A 1027 -25.33 -23.67 -16.88
CA TYR A 1027 -24.42 -23.07 -17.86
C TYR A 1027 -23.92 -24.10 -18.87
N ILE A 1028 -23.45 -25.27 -18.41
CA ILE A 1028 -22.93 -26.33 -19.29
C ILE A 1028 -24.01 -26.82 -20.26
N MET A 1029 -25.18 -27.21 -19.73
CA MET A 1029 -26.32 -27.67 -20.54
C MET A 1029 -26.79 -26.60 -21.54
N GLN A 1030 -26.87 -25.35 -21.08
CA GLN A 1030 -27.26 -24.22 -21.90
C GLN A 1030 -26.25 -23.97 -23.02
N ASN A 1031 -24.95 -24.05 -22.73
CA ASN A 1031 -23.88 -23.86 -23.70
C ASN A 1031 -23.98 -24.87 -24.85
N GLU A 1032 -24.20 -26.15 -24.53
CA GLU A 1032 -24.42 -27.21 -25.54
C GLU A 1032 -25.70 -27.02 -26.35
N SER A 1033 -26.68 -26.31 -25.79
CA SER A 1033 -28.00 -26.06 -26.38
C SER A 1033 -28.15 -24.68 -27.02
N THR A 1034 -27.07 -23.90 -27.12
CA THR A 1034 -27.09 -22.50 -27.57
C THR A 1034 -26.35 -22.34 -28.90
N THR A 1035 -26.94 -21.58 -29.81
CA THR A 1035 -26.31 -21.14 -31.05
C THR A 1035 -26.36 -19.62 -31.16
N LEU A 1036 -25.35 -19.01 -31.79
CA LEU A 1036 -25.32 -17.57 -32.03
C LEU A 1036 -26.00 -17.26 -33.37
N GLN A 1037 -26.99 -16.38 -33.33
CA GLN A 1037 -27.54 -15.72 -34.52
C GLN A 1037 -26.97 -14.30 -34.58
N LEU A 1038 -26.41 -13.96 -35.74
CA LEU A 1038 -25.76 -12.67 -35.98
C LEU A 1038 -26.48 -11.96 -37.14
N SER A 1039 -26.75 -10.68 -36.98
CA SER A 1039 -27.22 -9.79 -38.05
C SER A 1039 -26.40 -8.51 -38.05
N GLU A 1040 -25.70 -8.24 -39.14
CA GLU A 1040 -24.82 -7.08 -39.28
C GLU A 1040 -25.53 -5.95 -40.01
N HIS A 1041 -25.42 -4.74 -39.46
CA HIS A 1041 -25.97 -3.51 -40.02
C HIS A 1041 -24.99 -2.35 -39.80
N ASP A 1042 -24.30 -1.92 -40.85
CA ASP A 1042 -23.30 -0.85 -40.81
C ASP A 1042 -22.20 -1.08 -39.75
N ASN A 1043 -22.21 -0.33 -38.65
CA ASN A 1043 -21.29 -0.44 -37.52
C ASN A 1043 -21.89 -1.20 -36.33
N LYS A 1044 -23.01 -1.90 -36.53
CA LYS A 1044 -23.73 -2.63 -35.48
C LYS A 1044 -23.83 -4.11 -35.83
N VAL A 1045 -23.66 -4.94 -34.82
CA VAL A 1045 -23.95 -6.36 -34.88
C VAL A 1045 -25.01 -6.67 -33.83
N LEU A 1046 -26.17 -7.15 -34.30
CA LEU A 1046 -27.19 -7.71 -33.44
C LEU A 1046 -26.83 -9.17 -33.21
N ILE A 1047 -26.70 -9.54 -31.94
CA ILE A 1047 -26.36 -10.89 -31.53
C ILE A 1047 -27.51 -11.44 -30.69
N LYS A 1048 -27.93 -12.66 -30.99
CA LYS A 1048 -28.87 -13.40 -30.16
C LYS A 1048 -28.32 -14.80 -29.91
N ALA A 1049 -28.04 -15.10 -28.65
CA ALA A 1049 -27.71 -16.45 -28.22
C ALA A 1049 -29.01 -17.26 -28.09
N VAL A 1050 -29.41 -17.94 -29.17
CA VAL A 1050 -30.64 -18.73 -29.21
C VAL A 1050 -30.40 -20.06 -28.51
N CYS A 1051 -31.02 -20.21 -27.33
CA CYS A 1051 -31.00 -21.43 -26.54
C CYS A 1051 -32.34 -22.15 -26.71
N ASN A 1052 -32.28 -23.43 -27.07
CA ASN A 1052 -33.47 -24.27 -27.31
C ASN A 1052 -34.17 -24.74 -26.03
N ILE A 1053 -33.77 -24.23 -24.86
CA ILE A 1053 -34.40 -24.54 -23.56
C ILE A 1053 -35.45 -23.47 -23.27
N GLU A 1054 -36.72 -23.88 -23.24
CA GLU A 1054 -37.88 -22.96 -23.15
C GLU A 1054 -38.15 -22.42 -21.73
N ASP A 1055 -37.66 -23.10 -20.70
CA ASP A 1055 -37.90 -22.73 -19.31
C ASP A 1055 -37.03 -21.53 -18.89
N SER A 1056 -37.64 -20.36 -18.74
CA SER A 1056 -36.90 -19.15 -18.34
C SER A 1056 -36.23 -19.26 -16.97
N ASP A 1057 -36.80 -20.07 -16.06
CA ASP A 1057 -36.21 -20.30 -14.74
C ASP A 1057 -34.93 -21.13 -14.81
N PHE A 1058 -34.67 -21.79 -15.94
CA PHE A 1058 -33.45 -22.54 -16.20
C PHE A 1058 -32.28 -21.61 -16.61
N LEU A 1059 -32.56 -20.50 -17.28
CA LEU A 1059 -31.52 -19.73 -17.97
C LEU A 1059 -30.61 -18.99 -16.99
N VAL A 1060 -29.30 -19.09 -17.22
CA VAL A 1060 -28.26 -18.35 -16.47
C VAL A 1060 -27.42 -17.48 -17.42
N PRO A 1061 -26.77 -16.41 -16.92
CA PRO A 1061 -25.85 -15.61 -17.73
C PRO A 1061 -24.76 -16.48 -18.40
N MET A 1062 -24.46 -16.18 -19.67
CA MET A 1062 -23.35 -16.77 -20.42
C MET A 1062 -22.30 -15.73 -20.74
N THR A 1063 -21.04 -16.10 -20.84
CA THR A 1063 -20.01 -15.17 -21.29
C THR A 1063 -19.82 -15.29 -22.80
N LEU A 1064 -20.04 -14.19 -23.51
CA LEU A 1064 -19.69 -13.98 -24.90
C LEU A 1064 -18.26 -13.43 -24.98
N VAL A 1065 -17.39 -14.15 -25.68
CA VAL A 1065 -16.08 -13.67 -26.10
C VAL A 1065 -16.24 -12.97 -27.44
N VAL A 1066 -15.87 -11.71 -27.48
CA VAL A 1066 -15.86 -10.90 -28.70
C VAL A 1066 -14.43 -10.56 -29.05
N GLU A 1067 -14.02 -10.94 -30.25
CA GLU A 1067 -12.76 -10.52 -30.85
C GLU A 1067 -13.08 -9.47 -31.93
N THR A 1068 -12.45 -8.31 -31.86
CA THR A 1068 -12.71 -7.18 -32.76
C THR A 1068 -11.47 -6.34 -32.99
N SER A 1069 -11.40 -5.72 -34.18
CA SER A 1069 -10.39 -4.71 -34.52
C SER A 1069 -10.75 -3.30 -34.05
N SER A 1070 -11.98 -3.08 -33.57
CA SER A 1070 -12.42 -1.77 -33.07
C SER A 1070 -11.72 -1.42 -31.75
N ASN A 1071 -11.40 -0.14 -31.57
CA ASN A 1071 -10.85 0.37 -30.30
C ASN A 1071 -11.93 0.61 -29.22
N PHE A 1072 -13.19 0.71 -29.66
CA PHE A 1072 -14.32 1.04 -28.80
C PHE A 1072 -15.55 0.24 -29.23
N VAL A 1073 -16.16 -0.43 -28.26
CA VAL A 1073 -17.40 -1.15 -28.46
C VAL A 1073 -18.42 -0.70 -27.43
N LYS A 1074 -19.60 -0.28 -27.91
CA LYS A 1074 -20.76 -0.07 -27.06
C LYS A 1074 -21.60 -1.34 -27.05
N VAL A 1075 -21.97 -1.79 -25.86
CA VAL A 1075 -22.78 -2.99 -25.64
C VAL A 1075 -24.09 -2.56 -24.99
N GLU A 1076 -25.21 -2.98 -25.58
CA GLU A 1076 -26.56 -2.75 -25.06
C GLU A 1076 -27.37 -4.07 -25.08
N GLY A 1077 -28.16 -4.32 -24.03
CA GLY A 1077 -28.96 -5.54 -23.89
C GLY A 1077 -28.21 -6.73 -23.27
N SER A 1078 -27.00 -6.51 -22.74
CA SER A 1078 -26.23 -7.49 -21.98
C SER A 1078 -26.56 -7.40 -20.47
N VAL A 1079 -25.90 -8.22 -19.66
CA VAL A 1079 -25.97 -8.12 -18.18
C VAL A 1079 -25.17 -6.91 -17.69
N ASN A 1080 -24.07 -6.62 -18.37
CA ASN A 1080 -23.12 -5.55 -18.07
C ASN A 1080 -23.05 -4.56 -19.26
N ASP A 1081 -24.12 -3.79 -19.47
CA ASP A 1081 -24.16 -2.76 -20.53
C ASP A 1081 -23.12 -1.67 -20.28
N GLY A 1082 -22.48 -1.19 -21.36
CA GLY A 1082 -21.52 -0.09 -21.26
C GLY A 1082 -20.62 0.06 -22.49
N ILE A 1083 -19.54 0.82 -22.32
CA ILE A 1083 -18.49 0.98 -23.33
C ILE A 1083 -17.25 0.23 -22.87
N TYR A 1084 -16.65 -0.51 -23.80
CA TYR A 1084 -15.47 -1.34 -23.59
C TYR A 1084 -14.33 -0.93 -24.51
N ASN A 1085 -13.10 -1.10 -24.03
CA ASN A 1085 -11.88 -1.06 -24.84
C ASN A 1085 -11.34 -2.48 -25.02
N PRO A 1086 -11.37 -3.04 -26.24
CA PRO A 1086 -10.81 -4.36 -26.49
C PRO A 1086 -9.32 -4.42 -26.17
N VAL A 1087 -8.94 -5.38 -25.32
CA VAL A 1087 -7.54 -5.58 -24.93
C VAL A 1087 -6.98 -6.73 -25.75
N ASN A 1088 -5.93 -6.48 -26.53
CA ASN A 1088 -5.46 -7.39 -27.58
C ASN A 1088 -6.61 -7.83 -28.51
N GLY A 1089 -7.55 -6.91 -28.77
CA GLY A 1089 -8.73 -7.14 -29.59
C GLY A 1089 -9.83 -7.99 -28.94
N LYS A 1090 -9.75 -8.33 -27.65
CA LYS A 1090 -10.72 -9.18 -26.96
C LYS A 1090 -11.52 -8.42 -25.90
N ILE A 1091 -12.83 -8.68 -25.81
CA ILE A 1091 -13.68 -8.31 -24.68
C ILE A 1091 -14.53 -9.51 -24.23
N LEU A 1092 -14.90 -9.50 -22.96
CA LEU A 1092 -15.81 -10.48 -22.35
C LEU A 1092 -17.09 -9.76 -21.95
N ILE A 1093 -18.24 -10.29 -22.39
CA ILE A 1093 -19.55 -9.70 -22.12
C ILE A 1093 -20.44 -10.79 -21.55
N ASP A 1094 -21.17 -10.50 -20.48
CA ASP A 1094 -22.15 -11.43 -19.95
C ASP A 1094 -23.52 -11.19 -20.57
N ILE A 1095 -24.13 -12.23 -21.12
CA ILE A 1095 -25.37 -12.17 -21.89
C ILE A 1095 -26.40 -13.13 -21.33
N MET A 1096 -27.68 -12.77 -21.41
CA MET A 1096 -28.76 -13.71 -21.17
C MET A 1096 -29.15 -14.37 -22.49
N PRO A 1097 -29.25 -15.71 -22.56
CA PRO A 1097 -29.77 -16.40 -23.74
C PRO A 1097 -31.19 -15.92 -24.08
N ASN A 1098 -31.53 -16.05 -25.37
CA ASN A 1098 -32.79 -15.64 -25.97
C ASN A 1098 -33.10 -14.13 -25.91
N LYS A 1099 -32.24 -13.32 -25.30
CA LYS A 1099 -32.26 -11.86 -25.41
C LYS A 1099 -31.35 -11.42 -26.55
N GLU A 1100 -31.79 -10.35 -27.22
CA GLU A 1100 -31.00 -9.71 -28.27
C GLU A 1100 -30.08 -8.68 -27.60
N LEU A 1101 -28.81 -8.69 -27.99
CA LEU A 1101 -27.86 -7.64 -27.64
C LEU A 1101 -27.38 -6.93 -28.90
N VAL A 1102 -26.97 -5.68 -28.73
CA VAL A 1102 -26.41 -4.86 -29.78
C VAL A 1102 -24.97 -4.53 -29.42
N ILE A 1103 -24.06 -4.92 -30.31
CA ILE A 1103 -22.67 -4.50 -30.30
C ILE A 1103 -22.52 -3.41 -31.35
N GLU A 1104 -22.21 -2.19 -30.93
CA GLU A 1104 -21.94 -1.06 -31.82
C GLU A 1104 -20.45 -0.70 -31.77
N GLU A 1105 -19.78 -0.80 -32.91
CA GLU A 1105 -18.42 -0.29 -33.08
C GLU A 1105 -18.44 1.24 -33.12
N LEU A 1106 -17.82 1.86 -32.13
CA LEU A 1106 -17.73 3.30 -32.04
C LEU A 1106 -16.45 3.80 -32.72
N LYS A 1107 -16.59 4.82 -33.56
CA LYS A 1107 -15.44 5.51 -34.14
C LYS A 1107 -14.84 6.46 -33.12
N ALA A 1108 -13.51 6.47 -33.03
CA ALA A 1108 -12.81 7.54 -32.33
C ALA A 1108 -13.18 8.89 -32.95
N LEU A 1109 -13.30 9.92 -32.12
CA LEU A 1109 -13.48 11.29 -32.59
C LEU A 1109 -12.27 11.70 -33.43
N LYS A 1110 -12.54 12.37 -34.56
CA LYS A 1110 -11.49 12.88 -35.47
C LYS A 1110 -10.61 13.94 -34.80
#